data_AF-A0A179FVZ7-F1
#
_entry.id   AF-A0A179FVZ7-F1
#
_cell.length_a   1.000
_cell.length_b   1.000
_cell.length_c   1.000
_cell.angle_alpha   90.00
_cell.angle_beta   90.00
_cell.angle_gamma   90.00
#
_symmetry.space_group_name_H-M   'P 1'
#
loop_
_entity.id
_entity.type
_entity.pdbx_description
1 polymer ?
#
loop_
_entity_poly.entity_id
_entity_poly.type
_entity_poly.pdbx_seq_one_letter_code
_entity_poly.pdbx_strand_id
1 'polypeptide(L)'
;MQARNPKGILIAVLGIAPLGLFAQDPYAITGVSVSDPENGVPLRRNINELQAAGGAQWDLYIRSLLEMQQDNYTDPLSYFQIKELFISWHRPYVILFEQVLVSHARRLAQSYPQGLREVYVQAANELRSPFWDWAASSVVPPASVPAKVTINVPNGDDVQEEEVDNPLYSYKIPQQVLDGQYGTFDPDNRPRTIRCPPPQTYPDSANDLLGQRPYRQWVYDAFTRATNFTDFATTSSTIVSLELIHNGIHWDAACGQQFLSPDLSAFDPLFMLHHSNVDRLWSYWQALKPDQDIFQDTYSGQSRFASPAGKVISSKSALEPFFGAERVQHTTESVRSIRGFGYSYEGLEYWSKSAEQMRQDTTRLINRLYSTQPAPVDRRQESEAKSRYFAQISVDREDIPKPCQIKLFHDDKEIAGVVVMGQPAVGKMSAGLPLDRFMQTSKMSTMDHDEVTRSIASSLNVKIVKASSLNTLPAKWQLTSFSSEAGRFLPGQSGLRGIICGLLLAPTAFAAPVDSSSPSFILDQSKTALTFNYSTPAPDAKNWVGLFAYSNGPEYDKKRGNPITWEYTTAGQGSVQLSVPNLKPGTYTAYFLAKDGYVKITEQIDLRFEGFGPVKFIVQEFTTHNARVGDKFEASIRGLVGVSPDANNTFRLASSDKGDWTSVSADGIISGTPGRQGTAVVTVEATGSDGSKAQLTVRVPVRSKTSQLVEKLTVLSFNLWHGGTQVNDYHNKQIRFLTASGADVVGVQESQRGNVHRLAYALGWYFWETRDIGIISRYPITQQYPDTSAAGSVRISLDGDKSEVVMWNTHLGYDPYGPYDFCFSNMTRDQVLKREEESGRTPQMKEIVAGMKEELGNTDKVPLLLTGDFNAPSHLDWIDATREAHCNVGSFPWPSSVLPTEAGLLDSYRKDHRYPQKDPGITWSPIYKDNGGRPEPMDRIDFIYYKGGLHVESSEVVLVGKPQEEPNHKDNEWTSDHAAVKTVFKITKK
;
A
#
# COMPACT_ATOMS: atom_id res chain seq x y z
N MET A 1 -15.46 -65.99 10.22
CA MET A 1 -14.79 -64.80 10.78
C MET A 1 -14.16 -64.03 9.62
N GLN A 2 -14.17 -62.70 9.67
CA GLN A 2 -13.42 -61.82 8.73
C GLN A 2 -11.92 -61.79 9.17
N ALA A 3 -10.95 -61.23 8.43
CA ALA A 3 -11.00 -60.42 7.21
C ALA A 3 -9.79 -60.72 6.28
N ARG A 4 -9.72 -60.06 5.11
CA ARG A 4 -8.51 -59.94 4.27
C ARG A 4 -8.14 -58.46 4.10
N ASN A 5 -6.86 -58.10 4.27
CA ASN A 5 -5.99 -57.78 3.12
C ASN A 5 -4.52 -57.56 3.55
N PRO A 6 -3.53 -57.59 2.62
CA PRO A 6 -2.12 -57.74 2.97
C PRO A 6 -1.16 -56.68 2.39
N LYS A 7 0.12 -56.84 2.75
CA LYS A 7 1.36 -56.22 2.20
C LYS A 7 1.67 -54.78 2.65
N GLY A 8 2.82 -54.66 3.30
CA GLY A 8 3.71 -53.49 3.23
C GLY A 8 5.13 -53.95 2.90
N ILE A 9 5.96 -53.03 2.38
CA ILE A 9 7.43 -53.11 2.28
C ILE A 9 7.93 -51.66 2.15
N LEU A 10 9.15 -51.37 2.65
CA LEU A 10 9.76 -50.04 2.65
C LEU A 10 10.08 -49.53 1.24
N ILE A 11 9.84 -48.24 1.01
CA ILE A 11 10.61 -47.36 0.10
C ILE A 11 10.82 -46.02 0.84
N ALA A 12 12.00 -45.41 0.69
CA ALA A 12 12.32 -44.12 1.29
C ALA A 12 11.78 -42.95 0.45
N VAL A 13 11.42 -41.83 1.10
CA VAL A 13 10.98 -40.60 0.42
C VAL A 13 11.88 -39.43 0.82
N LEU A 14 12.81 -39.07 -0.06
CA LEU A 14 13.20 -37.68 -0.27
C LEU A 14 12.15 -37.06 -1.19
N GLY A 15 11.61 -35.91 -0.82
CA GLY A 15 10.55 -35.25 -1.59
C GLY A 15 10.20 -33.89 -1.03
N ILE A 16 10.88 -32.85 -1.52
CA ILE A 16 10.50 -31.46 -1.27
C ILE A 16 9.25 -31.18 -2.12
N ALA A 17 8.12 -30.95 -1.47
CA ALA A 17 6.88 -30.56 -2.15
C ALA A 17 6.76 -29.03 -2.12
N PRO A 18 6.57 -28.34 -3.26
CA PRO A 18 6.20 -26.93 -3.27
C PRO A 18 4.77 -26.79 -2.73
N LEU A 19 4.58 -25.91 -1.74
CA LEU A 19 3.26 -25.61 -1.19
C LEU A 19 2.46 -24.73 -2.16
N GLY A 20 1.77 -25.37 -3.10
CA GLY A 20 0.73 -24.72 -3.88
C GLY A 20 -0.45 -24.36 -2.97
N LEU A 21 -0.74 -23.06 -2.86
CA LEU A 21 -1.99 -22.57 -2.27
C LEU A 21 -3.15 -23.03 -3.16
N PHE A 22 -3.93 -24.00 -2.68
CA PHE A 22 -5.17 -24.39 -3.34
C PHE A 22 -6.13 -23.20 -3.35
N ALA A 23 -6.57 -22.79 -4.54
CA ALA A 23 -7.67 -21.86 -4.69
C ALA A 23 -8.97 -22.55 -4.24
N GLN A 24 -9.28 -22.44 -2.94
CA GLN A 24 -10.61 -22.76 -2.43
C GLN A 24 -11.65 -21.81 -3.03
N ASP A 25 -12.90 -22.27 -3.12
CA ASP A 25 -14.01 -21.35 -3.40
C ASP A 25 -14.17 -20.35 -2.24
N PRO A 26 -14.39 -19.06 -2.52
CA PRO A 26 -14.43 -18.02 -1.50
C PRO A 26 -15.63 -18.25 -0.57
N TYR A 27 -15.35 -18.22 0.73
CA TYR A 27 -16.36 -18.45 1.77
C TYR A 27 -17.38 -17.31 1.78
N ALA A 28 -18.64 -17.64 1.48
CA ALA A 28 -19.72 -16.67 1.37
C ALA A 28 -20.14 -16.10 2.74
N ILE A 29 -20.01 -14.79 2.90
CA ILE A 29 -20.35 -14.04 4.11
C ILE A 29 -21.83 -13.64 4.03
N THR A 30 -22.71 -14.57 4.39
CA THR A 30 -24.17 -14.36 4.42
C THR A 30 -24.67 -13.91 5.80
N GLY A 31 -23.83 -13.98 6.82
CA GLY A 31 -24.22 -13.91 8.22
C GLY A 31 -24.90 -15.18 8.71
N VAL A 32 -25.34 -15.15 9.97
CA VAL A 32 -25.89 -16.34 10.65
C VAL A 32 -27.31 -16.60 10.17
N SER A 33 -27.50 -17.64 9.36
CA SER A 33 -28.85 -18.07 8.92
C SER A 33 -29.78 -18.30 10.12
N VAL A 34 -30.96 -17.68 10.06
CA VAL A 34 -32.07 -17.75 11.04
C VAL A 34 -33.24 -18.46 10.37
N SER A 35 -33.95 -19.32 11.10
CA SER A 35 -35.06 -20.13 10.57
C SER A 35 -36.32 -19.34 10.22
N ASP A 36 -36.54 -18.21 10.89
CA ASP A 36 -37.70 -17.32 10.67
C ASP A 36 -37.31 -15.84 10.90
N PRO A 37 -36.55 -15.24 9.97
CA PRO A 37 -35.99 -13.89 10.14
C PRO A 37 -37.04 -12.77 10.06
N GLU A 38 -38.24 -13.05 9.57
CA GLU A 38 -39.34 -12.07 9.49
C GLU A 38 -40.16 -12.02 10.80
N ASN A 39 -40.16 -13.08 11.61
CA ASN A 39 -40.72 -13.02 12.98
C ASN A 39 -39.66 -12.68 14.05
N GLY A 40 -38.37 -12.83 13.77
CA GLY A 40 -37.31 -12.16 14.54
C GLY A 40 -35.88 -12.64 14.27
N VAL A 41 -34.90 -11.81 14.64
CA VAL A 41 -33.48 -12.22 14.67
C VAL A 41 -32.84 -11.97 16.05
N PRO A 42 -31.89 -12.82 16.50
CA PRO A 42 -31.18 -12.60 17.75
C PRO A 42 -30.38 -11.29 17.79
N LEU A 43 -30.30 -10.70 18.98
CA LEU A 43 -29.54 -9.48 19.23
C LEU A 43 -28.08 -9.80 19.58
N ARG A 44 -27.13 -9.03 19.06
CA ARG A 44 -25.78 -8.94 19.66
C ARG A 44 -25.93 -8.31 21.04
N ARG A 45 -25.44 -9.01 22.08
CA ARG A 45 -25.55 -8.61 23.49
C ARG A 45 -24.27 -7.93 23.98
N ASN A 46 -24.35 -7.15 25.06
CA ASN A 46 -23.15 -6.65 25.73
C ASN A 46 -22.39 -7.85 26.34
N ILE A 47 -21.08 -7.93 26.15
CA ILE A 47 -20.23 -9.01 26.69
C ILE A 47 -20.38 -9.17 28.21
N ASN A 48 -20.54 -8.06 28.94
CA ASN A 48 -20.71 -8.08 30.39
C ASN A 48 -22.07 -8.69 30.81
N GLU A 49 -23.12 -8.48 30.02
CA GLU A 49 -24.46 -9.06 30.24
C GLU A 49 -24.51 -10.53 29.82
N LEU A 50 -23.76 -10.91 28.78
CA LEU A 50 -23.62 -12.30 28.35
C LEU A 50 -22.86 -13.11 29.40
N GLN A 51 -21.75 -12.59 29.90
CA GLN A 51 -20.98 -13.19 31.00
C GLN A 51 -21.80 -13.29 32.28
N ALA A 52 -22.49 -12.22 32.69
CA ALA A 52 -23.29 -12.21 33.91
C ALA A 52 -24.54 -13.11 33.85
N ALA A 53 -25.05 -13.42 32.65
CA ALA A 53 -26.11 -14.41 32.46
C ALA A 53 -25.58 -15.85 32.51
N GLY A 54 -24.33 -16.09 32.05
CA GLY A 54 -23.69 -17.39 32.07
C GLY A 54 -24.42 -18.46 31.23
N GLY A 55 -24.24 -19.72 31.61
CA GLY A 55 -24.90 -20.88 31.02
C GLY A 55 -24.63 -21.08 29.51
N ALA A 56 -25.54 -21.78 28.83
CA ALA A 56 -25.28 -22.34 27.51
C ALA A 56 -24.82 -21.34 26.43
N GLN A 57 -25.32 -20.09 26.42
CA GLN A 57 -24.83 -19.07 25.47
C GLN A 57 -23.36 -18.67 25.77
N TRP A 58 -22.99 -18.58 27.04
CA TRP A 58 -21.63 -18.26 27.49
C TRP A 58 -20.67 -19.43 27.29
N ASP A 59 -21.08 -20.64 27.67
CA ASP A 59 -20.32 -21.88 27.49
C ASP A 59 -19.97 -22.10 26.01
N LEU A 60 -20.95 -21.93 25.11
CA LEU A 60 -20.74 -22.05 23.66
C LEU A 60 -19.87 -20.92 23.09
N TYR A 61 -20.00 -19.68 23.60
CA TYR A 61 -19.16 -18.57 23.17
C TYR A 61 -17.67 -18.87 23.45
N ILE A 62 -17.34 -19.25 24.68
CA ILE A 62 -15.96 -19.58 25.09
C ILE A 62 -15.43 -20.80 24.33
N ARG A 63 -16.20 -21.90 24.23
CA ARG A 63 -15.76 -23.11 23.52
C ARG A 63 -15.52 -22.87 22.02
N SER A 64 -16.36 -22.05 21.38
CA SER A 64 -16.22 -21.76 19.94
C SER A 64 -14.99 -20.89 19.65
N LEU A 65 -14.69 -19.90 20.51
CA LEU A 65 -13.44 -19.13 20.43
C LEU A 65 -12.20 -19.99 20.64
N LEU A 66 -12.24 -20.92 21.62
CA LEU A 66 -11.14 -21.85 21.85
C LEU A 66 -10.87 -22.74 20.65
N GLU A 67 -11.92 -23.21 19.97
CA GLU A 67 -11.77 -24.03 18.77
C GLU A 67 -11.23 -23.20 17.58
N MET A 68 -11.77 -22.00 17.33
CA MET A 68 -11.25 -21.08 16.29
C MET A 68 -9.78 -20.70 16.47
N GLN A 69 -9.28 -20.67 17.72
CA GLN A 69 -7.88 -20.43 18.06
C GLN A 69 -7.00 -21.70 18.02
N GLN A 70 -7.61 -22.89 17.96
CA GLN A 70 -6.94 -24.20 17.82
C GLN A 70 -6.98 -24.76 16.40
N ASP A 71 -7.88 -24.26 15.55
CA ASP A 71 -7.93 -24.57 14.12
C ASP A 71 -6.58 -24.32 13.44
N ASN A 72 -6.31 -25.11 12.39
CA ASN A 72 -5.03 -25.06 11.69
C ASN A 72 -4.80 -23.65 11.11
N TYR A 73 -3.64 -23.07 11.41
CA TYR A 73 -3.23 -21.72 10.96
C TYR A 73 -3.14 -21.57 9.42
N THR A 74 -3.14 -22.68 8.67
CA THR A 74 -3.26 -22.66 7.20
C THR A 74 -4.72 -22.62 6.69
N ASP A 75 -5.72 -22.73 7.57
CA ASP A 75 -7.13 -22.64 7.20
C ASP A 75 -7.56 -21.16 7.11
N PRO A 76 -8.10 -20.68 5.96
CA PRO A 76 -8.48 -19.28 5.79
C PRO A 76 -9.65 -18.82 6.68
N LEU A 77 -10.34 -19.73 7.37
CA LEU A 77 -11.40 -19.43 8.36
C LEU A 77 -10.90 -19.51 9.81
N SER A 78 -9.67 -19.96 10.04
CA SER A 78 -9.05 -19.92 11.36
C SER A 78 -8.94 -18.47 11.87
N TYR A 79 -8.82 -18.31 13.18
CA TYR A 79 -8.61 -17.00 13.83
C TYR A 79 -7.37 -16.23 13.31
N PHE A 80 -6.50 -16.86 12.50
CA PHE A 80 -5.24 -16.30 12.05
C PHE A 80 -5.30 -15.43 10.76
N GLN A 81 -6.34 -15.55 9.91
CA GLN A 81 -6.21 -15.26 8.46
C GLN A 81 -6.99 -14.05 7.86
N ILE A 82 -7.35 -12.98 8.62
CA ILE A 82 -8.39 -12.01 8.17
C ILE A 82 -8.07 -10.49 8.45
N LYS A 83 -7.94 -9.59 7.43
CA LYS A 83 -7.58 -8.11 7.46
C LYS A 83 -7.94 -7.38 6.12
N GLU A 84 -8.06 -6.06 5.87
CA GLU A 84 -8.43 -4.81 6.62
C GLU A 84 -8.98 -3.70 5.66
N LEU A 85 -9.96 -2.88 6.12
CA LEU A 85 -10.43 -1.56 5.62
C LEU A 85 -11.35 -0.95 6.73
N PHE A 86 -11.63 0.37 6.83
CA PHE A 86 -12.36 0.92 8.02
C PHE A 86 -13.91 0.63 8.08
N ILE A 87 -14.76 1.46 8.72
CA ILE A 87 -16.12 1.10 9.24
C ILE A 87 -16.92 0.12 8.37
N SER A 88 -17.16 0.45 7.10
CA SER A 88 -18.04 -0.35 6.24
C SER A 88 -17.48 -1.73 5.89
N TRP A 89 -16.17 -1.95 6.01
CA TRP A 89 -15.51 -3.25 5.88
C TRP A 89 -15.43 -4.01 7.21
N HIS A 90 -15.29 -3.30 8.34
CA HIS A 90 -15.30 -3.97 9.65
C HIS A 90 -16.65 -4.66 9.95
N ARG A 91 -17.76 -4.20 9.35
CA ARG A 91 -19.06 -4.92 9.40
C ARG A 91 -18.97 -6.34 8.79
N PRO A 92 -18.66 -6.56 7.49
CA PRO A 92 -18.50 -7.90 6.93
C PRO A 92 -17.38 -8.71 7.61
N TYR A 93 -16.35 -8.08 8.20
CA TYR A 93 -15.37 -8.80 9.03
C TYR A 93 -16.00 -9.40 10.30
N VAL A 94 -16.73 -8.59 11.07
CA VAL A 94 -17.45 -9.06 12.27
C VAL A 94 -18.52 -10.10 11.91
N ILE A 95 -19.18 -9.96 10.74
CA ILE A 95 -20.16 -10.94 10.24
C ILE A 95 -19.47 -12.27 9.88
N LEU A 96 -18.31 -12.26 9.20
CA LEU A 96 -17.53 -13.46 8.93
C LEU A 96 -17.13 -14.18 10.22
N PHE A 97 -16.56 -13.43 11.18
CA PHE A 97 -16.19 -13.96 12.49
C PHE A 97 -17.40 -14.55 13.23
N GLU A 98 -18.53 -13.85 13.26
CA GLU A 98 -19.79 -14.32 13.87
C GLU A 98 -20.35 -15.57 13.17
N GLN A 99 -20.26 -15.65 11.84
CA GLN A 99 -20.72 -16.79 11.05
C GLN A 99 -19.89 -18.04 11.33
N VAL A 100 -18.56 -17.92 11.41
CA VAL A 100 -17.66 -19.02 11.80
C VAL A 100 -17.91 -19.43 13.25
N LEU A 101 -17.86 -18.48 14.19
CA LEU A 101 -18.13 -18.66 15.62
C LEU A 101 -19.42 -19.43 15.89
N VAL A 102 -20.53 -19.04 15.23
CA VAL A 102 -21.83 -19.69 15.42
C VAL A 102 -21.92 -21.03 14.69
N SER A 103 -21.16 -21.26 13.62
CA SER A 103 -21.07 -22.60 13.00
C SER A 103 -20.37 -23.59 13.94
N HIS A 104 -19.33 -23.16 14.66
CA HIS A 104 -18.69 -23.94 15.72
C HIS A 104 -19.65 -24.15 16.88
N ALA A 105 -20.32 -23.10 17.39
CA ALA A 105 -21.31 -23.23 18.46
C ALA A 105 -22.43 -24.24 18.12
N ARG A 106 -22.96 -24.19 16.88
CA ARG A 106 -23.98 -25.14 16.40
C ARG A 106 -23.47 -26.57 16.32
N ARG A 107 -22.21 -26.78 15.91
CA ARG A 107 -21.56 -28.11 15.89
C ARG A 107 -21.31 -28.63 17.31
N LEU A 108 -20.78 -27.79 18.20
CA LEU A 108 -20.51 -28.12 19.59
C LEU A 108 -21.79 -28.40 20.38
N ALA A 109 -22.88 -27.66 20.13
CA ALA A 109 -24.19 -27.89 20.76
C ALA A 109 -24.72 -29.33 20.55
N GLN A 110 -24.46 -29.95 19.40
CA GLN A 110 -24.88 -31.33 19.13
C GLN A 110 -24.15 -32.37 20.00
N SER A 111 -22.97 -32.04 20.54
CA SER A 111 -22.21 -32.96 21.40
C SER A 111 -22.68 -33.00 22.87
N TYR A 112 -23.59 -32.10 23.28
CA TYR A 112 -24.18 -32.16 24.63
C TYR A 112 -25.17 -33.33 24.77
N PRO A 113 -25.41 -33.83 26.00
CA PRO A 113 -26.30 -34.97 26.26
C PRO A 113 -27.75 -34.71 25.84
N GLN A 114 -28.53 -35.77 25.59
CA GLN A 114 -29.89 -35.65 25.04
C GLN A 114 -30.81 -34.75 25.88
N GLY A 115 -30.74 -34.80 27.22
CA GLY A 115 -31.56 -33.97 28.11
C GLY A 115 -31.22 -32.47 28.12
N LEU A 116 -30.04 -32.08 27.60
CA LEU A 116 -29.57 -30.69 27.56
C LEU A 116 -29.40 -30.16 26.12
N ARG A 117 -29.32 -31.04 25.13
CA ARG A 117 -29.01 -30.71 23.72
C ARG A 117 -29.96 -29.67 23.13
N GLU A 118 -31.25 -29.72 23.44
CA GLU A 118 -32.22 -28.73 22.96
C GLU A 118 -31.90 -27.31 23.47
N VAL A 119 -31.55 -27.18 24.75
CA VAL A 119 -31.15 -25.89 25.37
C VAL A 119 -29.85 -25.36 24.74
N TYR A 120 -28.86 -26.22 24.52
CA TYR A 120 -27.61 -25.82 23.86
C TYR A 120 -27.80 -25.51 22.37
N VAL A 121 -28.68 -26.22 21.65
CA VAL A 121 -28.99 -25.92 20.25
C VAL A 121 -29.78 -24.62 20.11
N GLN A 122 -30.71 -24.32 21.03
CA GLN A 122 -31.35 -23.02 21.12
C GLN A 122 -30.30 -21.91 21.39
N ALA A 123 -29.46 -22.08 22.41
CA ALA A 123 -28.40 -21.13 22.75
C ALA A 123 -27.42 -20.89 21.58
N ALA A 124 -27.06 -21.94 20.80
CA ALA A 124 -26.25 -21.80 19.60
C ALA A 124 -26.95 -21.02 18.47
N ASN A 125 -28.27 -21.16 18.34
CA ASN A 125 -29.05 -20.41 17.35
C ASN A 125 -29.24 -18.93 17.74
N GLU A 126 -29.29 -18.64 19.05
CA GLU A 126 -29.38 -17.29 19.62
C GLU A 126 -28.03 -16.57 19.73
N LEU A 127 -26.92 -17.31 19.85
CA LEU A 127 -25.58 -16.73 20.03
C LEU A 127 -25.21 -15.80 18.87
N ARG A 128 -24.67 -14.62 19.19
CA ARG A 128 -24.14 -13.61 18.27
C ARG A 128 -22.88 -13.00 18.86
N SER A 129 -22.05 -12.38 18.03
CA SER A 129 -20.80 -11.74 18.45
C SER A 129 -21.09 -10.61 19.45
N PRO A 130 -20.68 -10.75 20.72
CA PRO A 130 -21.01 -9.77 21.74
C PRO A 130 -20.16 -8.50 21.58
N PHE A 131 -20.69 -7.37 22.07
CA PHE A 131 -20.03 -6.07 21.97
C PHE A 131 -19.53 -5.57 23.34
N TRP A 132 -18.42 -4.83 23.35
CA TRP A 132 -17.90 -4.13 24.53
C TRP A 132 -18.24 -2.64 24.48
N ASP A 133 -19.15 -2.21 25.36
CA ASP A 133 -19.58 -0.82 25.47
C ASP A 133 -18.64 0.02 26.34
N TRP A 134 -17.44 0.28 25.82
CA TRP A 134 -16.41 1.13 26.43
C TRP A 134 -16.84 2.59 26.68
N ALA A 135 -17.99 3.02 26.14
CA ALA A 135 -18.58 4.34 26.38
C ALA A 135 -19.55 4.34 27.57
N ALA A 136 -20.26 3.23 27.80
CA ALA A 136 -21.08 3.02 29.00
C ALA A 136 -20.23 2.60 30.21
N SER A 137 -19.09 1.94 30.00
CA SER A 137 -18.22 1.43 31.05
C SER A 137 -16.74 1.66 30.72
N SER A 138 -16.04 2.50 31.50
CA SER A 138 -14.63 2.84 31.29
C SER A 138 -13.65 1.78 31.83
N VAL A 139 -14.02 0.50 31.72
CA VAL A 139 -13.16 -0.64 32.09
C VAL A 139 -13.22 -1.71 31.01
N VAL A 140 -12.18 -2.52 30.92
CA VAL A 140 -12.14 -3.69 30.03
C VAL A 140 -13.19 -4.75 30.46
N PRO A 141 -13.67 -5.63 29.56
CA PRO A 141 -14.62 -6.67 29.92
C PRO A 141 -14.05 -7.57 31.04
N PRO A 142 -14.76 -7.81 32.17
CA PRO A 142 -14.28 -8.71 33.22
C PRO A 142 -13.97 -10.12 32.68
N ALA A 143 -14.74 -10.55 31.67
CA ALA A 143 -14.53 -11.72 30.82
C ALA A 143 -13.11 -11.88 30.26
N SER A 144 -12.37 -10.79 30.04
CA SER A 144 -11.03 -10.78 29.44
C SER A 144 -9.89 -10.77 30.47
N VAL A 145 -10.21 -10.68 31.77
CA VAL A 145 -9.24 -10.51 32.86
C VAL A 145 -8.64 -11.81 33.41
N PRO A 146 -9.42 -12.87 33.73
CA PRO A 146 -8.84 -14.09 34.31
C PRO A 146 -8.15 -14.91 33.21
N ALA A 147 -6.98 -15.48 33.52
CA ALA A 147 -6.23 -16.31 32.57
C ALA A 147 -6.93 -17.64 32.21
N LYS A 148 -7.90 -18.05 33.03
CA LYS A 148 -8.73 -19.25 32.90
C LYS A 148 -10.19 -18.94 33.19
N VAL A 149 -11.10 -19.79 32.71
CA VAL A 149 -12.54 -19.74 33.00
C VAL A 149 -13.09 -21.16 33.19
N THR A 150 -14.08 -21.31 34.08
CA THR A 150 -14.85 -22.55 34.19
C THR A 150 -16.02 -22.52 33.21
N ILE A 151 -16.26 -23.64 32.52
CA ILE A 151 -17.36 -23.84 31.57
C ILE A 151 -17.96 -25.24 31.71
N ASN A 152 -19.18 -25.44 31.23
CA ASN A 152 -19.83 -26.74 31.17
C ASN A 152 -19.47 -27.47 29.86
N VAL A 153 -18.86 -28.66 29.97
CA VAL A 153 -18.55 -29.54 28.82
C VAL A 153 -19.32 -30.86 28.90
N PRO A 154 -19.63 -31.52 27.77
CA PRO A 154 -20.30 -32.82 27.77
C PRO A 154 -19.43 -33.92 28.42
N ASN A 155 -20.01 -34.71 29.31
CA ASN A 155 -19.37 -35.90 29.91
C ASN A 155 -20.39 -37.06 29.97
N GLY A 156 -20.40 -37.89 28.93
CA GLY A 156 -21.35 -39.00 28.81
C GLY A 156 -22.80 -38.50 28.66
N ASP A 157 -23.65 -38.88 29.60
CA ASP A 157 -25.07 -38.50 29.64
C ASP A 157 -25.34 -37.20 30.44
N ASP A 158 -24.31 -36.56 30.99
CA ASP A 158 -24.40 -35.32 31.77
C ASP A 158 -23.34 -34.28 31.32
N VAL A 159 -23.22 -33.15 32.01
CA VAL A 159 -22.13 -32.19 31.88
C VAL A 159 -21.19 -32.22 33.08
N GLN A 160 -19.95 -31.78 32.88
CA GLN A 160 -19.02 -31.46 33.96
C GLN A 160 -18.52 -30.02 33.82
N GLU A 161 -18.20 -29.39 34.95
CA GLU A 161 -17.40 -28.17 34.96
C GLU A 161 -15.94 -28.50 34.58
N GLU A 162 -15.38 -27.76 33.62
CA GLU A 162 -13.97 -27.84 33.23
C GLU A 162 -13.31 -26.46 33.27
N GLU A 163 -12.10 -26.38 33.85
CA GLU A 163 -11.32 -25.14 34.00
C GLU A 163 -10.35 -24.96 32.81
N VAL A 164 -10.82 -24.29 31.77
CA VAL A 164 -10.08 -24.07 30.52
C VAL A 164 -9.28 -22.77 30.53
N ASP A 165 -8.23 -22.71 29.69
CA ASP A 165 -7.57 -21.44 29.37
C ASP A 165 -8.57 -20.47 28.74
N ASN A 166 -8.51 -19.19 29.11
CA ASN A 166 -9.48 -18.20 28.65
C ASN A 166 -9.11 -17.64 27.27
N PRO A 167 -9.88 -17.89 26.19
CA PRO A 167 -9.59 -17.39 24.85
C PRO A 167 -9.72 -15.87 24.73
N LEU A 168 -10.33 -15.19 25.72
CA LEU A 168 -10.46 -13.73 25.78
C LEU A 168 -9.27 -13.04 26.48
N TYR A 169 -8.43 -13.81 27.19
CA TYR A 169 -7.30 -13.27 27.94
C TYR A 169 -6.11 -12.91 27.03
N SER A 170 -5.77 -13.79 26.09
CA SER A 170 -4.61 -13.65 25.21
C SER A 170 -4.67 -14.71 24.10
N TYR A 171 -4.37 -14.34 22.86
CA TYR A 171 -4.21 -15.32 21.77
C TYR A 171 -2.78 -15.86 21.78
N LYS A 172 -2.62 -17.19 21.73
CA LYS A 172 -1.33 -17.87 21.61
C LYS A 172 -0.96 -18.01 20.13
N ILE A 173 0.22 -17.55 19.76
CA ILE A 173 0.69 -17.60 18.37
C ILE A 173 1.29 -18.99 18.11
N PRO A 174 0.90 -19.72 17.04
CA PRO A 174 1.41 -21.06 16.75
C PRO A 174 2.94 -21.08 16.59
N GLN A 175 3.60 -22.12 17.10
CA GLN A 175 5.07 -22.21 17.05
C GLN A 175 5.62 -22.09 15.61
N GLN A 176 4.92 -22.67 14.64
CA GLN A 176 5.26 -22.62 13.22
C GLN A 176 5.30 -21.18 12.65
N VAL A 177 4.53 -20.25 13.22
CA VAL A 177 4.54 -18.83 12.88
C VAL A 177 5.75 -18.13 13.52
N LEU A 178 6.08 -18.47 14.77
CA LEU A 178 7.28 -17.99 15.48
C LEU A 178 8.58 -18.52 14.86
N ASP A 179 8.52 -19.70 14.22
CA ASP A 179 9.58 -20.31 13.42
C ASP A 179 9.70 -19.67 12.02
N GLY A 180 8.85 -18.69 11.68
CA GLY A 180 8.98 -17.85 10.49
C GLY A 180 8.29 -18.35 9.21
N GLN A 181 7.36 -19.31 9.27
CA GLN A 181 6.69 -19.84 8.07
C GLN A 181 5.90 -18.80 7.26
N TYR A 182 5.53 -17.67 7.87
CA TYR A 182 4.86 -16.53 7.22
C TYR A 182 5.76 -15.29 7.13
N GLY A 183 7.08 -15.48 7.23
CA GLY A 183 8.05 -14.40 7.41
C GLY A 183 8.02 -13.83 8.83
N THR A 184 8.48 -12.58 8.99
CA THR A 184 8.50 -11.89 10.30
C THR A 184 7.09 -11.47 10.69
N PHE A 185 6.42 -12.29 11.52
CA PHE A 185 5.04 -12.06 11.96
C PHE A 185 4.93 -10.97 13.04
N ASP A 186 5.62 -11.15 14.16
CA ASP A 186 5.78 -10.15 15.22
C ASP A 186 7.28 -9.77 15.27
N PRO A 187 7.67 -8.49 15.10
CA PRO A 187 9.09 -8.08 15.15
C PRO A 187 9.81 -8.42 16.46
N ASP A 188 9.06 -8.53 17.57
CA ASP A 188 9.58 -8.91 18.89
C ASP A 188 9.45 -10.43 19.17
N ASN A 189 8.99 -11.21 18.18
CA ASN A 189 8.70 -12.65 18.20
C ASN A 189 8.01 -13.16 19.47
N ARG A 190 6.99 -12.42 19.94
CA ARG A 190 6.23 -12.78 21.15
C ARG A 190 5.37 -14.02 20.88
N PRO A 191 5.32 -15.02 21.79
CA PRO A 191 4.52 -16.24 21.60
C PRO A 191 3.01 -16.05 21.82
N ARG A 192 2.55 -14.84 22.11
CA ARG A 192 1.15 -14.50 22.36
C ARG A 192 0.88 -12.99 22.31
N THR A 193 -0.39 -12.59 22.28
CA THR A 193 -0.77 -11.18 22.52
C THR A 193 -0.62 -10.80 23.99
N ILE A 194 -0.18 -9.57 24.25
CA ILE A 194 0.13 -9.04 25.59
C ILE A 194 -0.56 -7.68 25.74
N ARG A 195 -1.14 -7.43 26.93
CA ARG A 195 -1.79 -6.18 27.31
C ARG A 195 -1.11 -5.66 28.59
N CYS A 196 -0.80 -4.36 28.65
CA CYS A 196 -0.25 -3.67 29.83
C CYS A 196 0.81 -4.47 30.63
N PRO A 197 1.96 -4.85 30.02
CA PRO A 197 3.03 -5.56 30.70
C PRO A 197 3.75 -4.70 31.76
N PRO A 198 4.48 -5.32 32.71
CA PRO A 198 5.24 -4.61 33.74
C PRO A 198 6.14 -3.50 33.18
N PRO A 199 6.20 -2.30 33.82
CA PRO A 199 5.66 -1.98 35.15
C PRO A 199 4.15 -1.66 35.20
N GLN A 200 3.43 -1.77 34.08
CA GLN A 200 1.97 -1.65 34.07
C GLN A 200 1.30 -2.99 34.47
N THR A 201 0.00 -2.94 34.74
CA THR A 201 -0.83 -4.12 35.05
C THR A 201 -2.07 -4.15 34.16
N TYR A 202 -2.44 -5.36 33.71
CA TYR A 202 -3.77 -5.62 33.18
C TYR A 202 -4.63 -6.25 34.30
N PRO A 203 -5.84 -5.73 34.59
CA PRO A 203 -6.57 -4.72 33.84
C PRO A 203 -6.33 -3.27 34.30
N ASP A 204 -5.73 -3.02 35.46
CA ASP A 204 -5.82 -1.74 36.16
C ASP A 204 -5.28 -0.56 35.34
N SER A 205 -4.12 -0.73 34.71
CA SER A 205 -3.52 0.32 33.87
C SER A 205 -4.32 0.60 32.59
N ALA A 206 -5.06 -0.39 32.06
CA ALA A 206 -5.99 -0.17 30.95
C ALA A 206 -7.24 0.58 31.43
N ASN A 207 -7.80 0.18 32.57
CA ASN A 207 -8.94 0.83 33.20
C ASN A 207 -8.65 2.30 33.55
N ASP A 208 -7.45 2.60 34.07
CA ASP A 208 -7.00 3.96 34.35
C ASP A 208 -6.92 4.82 33.08
N LEU A 209 -6.39 4.28 31.97
CA LEU A 209 -6.34 4.98 30.68
C LEU A 209 -7.75 5.20 30.10
N LEU A 210 -8.60 4.18 30.14
CA LEU A 210 -10.00 4.26 29.72
C LEU A 210 -10.81 5.28 30.54
N GLY A 211 -10.52 5.43 31.84
CA GLY A 211 -11.12 6.42 32.73
C GLY A 211 -10.56 7.85 32.59
N GLN A 212 -9.39 8.02 31.96
CA GLN A 212 -8.80 9.33 31.68
C GLN A 212 -9.47 10.00 30.48
N ARG A 213 -9.76 9.26 29.39
CA ARG A 213 -10.38 9.82 28.18
C ARG A 213 -11.91 9.86 28.31
N PRO A 214 -12.61 10.95 27.95
CA PRO A 214 -14.05 11.10 28.18
C PRO A 214 -14.90 10.41 27.10
N TYR A 215 -14.69 9.10 26.88
CA TYR A 215 -15.33 8.29 25.83
C TYR A 215 -16.86 8.42 25.77
N ARG A 216 -17.52 8.46 26.93
CA ARG A 216 -18.97 8.66 27.06
C ARG A 216 -19.44 9.97 26.41
N GLN A 217 -18.75 11.07 26.69
CA GLN A 217 -19.05 12.37 26.09
C GLN A 217 -18.66 12.41 24.61
N TRP A 218 -17.56 11.76 24.22
CA TRP A 218 -17.12 11.68 22.82
C TRP A 218 -18.16 10.98 21.93
N VAL A 219 -18.74 9.86 22.38
CA VAL A 219 -19.83 9.19 21.65
C VAL A 219 -21.07 10.07 21.56
N TYR A 220 -21.48 10.69 22.67
CA TYR A 220 -22.63 11.59 22.66
C TYR A 220 -22.41 12.81 21.73
N ASP A 221 -21.21 13.37 21.73
CA ASP A 221 -20.83 14.47 20.85
C ASP A 221 -20.77 14.06 19.38
N ALA A 222 -20.28 12.85 19.05
CA ALA A 222 -20.33 12.32 17.69
C ALA A 222 -21.78 12.20 17.18
N PHE A 223 -22.69 11.64 17.99
CA PHE A 223 -24.11 11.52 17.61
C PHE A 223 -24.86 12.85 17.51
N THR A 224 -24.50 13.85 18.32
CA THR A 224 -25.25 15.12 18.41
C THR A 224 -24.64 16.26 17.60
N ARG A 225 -23.36 16.20 17.24
CA ARG A 225 -22.65 17.26 16.49
C ARG A 225 -22.34 16.89 15.04
N ALA A 226 -22.26 15.60 14.69
CA ALA A 226 -22.06 15.21 13.30
C ALA A 226 -23.28 15.56 12.44
N THR A 227 -23.04 16.20 11.30
CA THR A 227 -24.07 16.63 10.35
C THR A 227 -24.26 15.61 9.22
N ASN A 228 -23.16 14.97 8.81
CA ASN A 228 -23.06 14.06 7.67
C ASN A 228 -22.28 12.79 8.05
N PHE A 229 -22.24 11.79 7.14
CA PHE A 229 -21.52 10.53 7.40
C PHE A 229 -20.03 10.75 7.68
N THR A 230 -19.35 11.61 6.91
CA THR A 230 -17.91 11.87 7.02
C THR A 230 -17.53 12.48 8.37
N ASP A 231 -18.35 13.41 8.89
CA ASP A 231 -18.22 13.98 10.24
C ASP A 231 -18.21 12.88 11.32
N PHE A 232 -19.17 11.95 11.22
CA PHE A 232 -19.35 10.87 12.18
C PHE A 232 -18.29 9.77 12.05
N ALA A 233 -17.91 9.43 10.82
CA ALA A 233 -17.16 8.22 10.52
C ALA A 233 -15.64 8.38 10.47
N THR A 234 -15.11 9.60 10.25
CA THR A 234 -13.71 9.77 9.80
C THR A 234 -12.90 10.82 10.59
N THR A 235 -11.59 10.68 10.50
CA THR A 235 -10.53 11.58 11.01
C THR A 235 -10.32 12.85 10.16
N SER A 236 -11.26 13.25 9.29
CA SER A 236 -11.09 14.45 8.44
C SER A 236 -11.85 15.69 8.92
N SER A 237 -12.68 15.58 9.96
CA SER A 237 -13.55 16.66 10.45
C SER A 237 -13.00 17.38 11.70
N THR A 238 -13.50 18.58 11.99
CA THR A 238 -13.13 19.35 13.19
C THR A 238 -14.04 19.11 14.39
N ILE A 239 -14.61 17.90 14.48
CA ILE A 239 -15.33 17.37 15.64
C ILE A 239 -14.68 16.05 16.12
N VAL A 240 -15.26 15.40 17.12
CA VAL A 240 -14.89 14.02 17.48
C VAL A 240 -15.75 13.04 16.69
N SER A 241 -15.11 12.02 16.13
CA SER A 241 -15.70 11.02 15.23
C SER A 241 -15.40 9.60 15.72
N LEU A 242 -16.10 8.61 15.16
CA LEU A 242 -15.99 7.21 15.56
C LEU A 242 -14.59 6.63 15.28
N GLU A 243 -13.88 7.09 14.23
CA GLU A 243 -12.47 6.73 13.98
C GLU A 243 -11.54 7.27 15.08
N LEU A 244 -11.72 8.54 15.49
CA LEU A 244 -10.93 9.16 16.57
C LEU A 244 -11.15 8.46 17.92
N ILE A 245 -12.38 8.00 18.17
CA ILE A 245 -12.76 7.25 19.36
C ILE A 245 -12.16 5.83 19.32
N HIS A 246 -12.31 5.12 18.20
CA HIS A 246 -11.74 3.80 17.92
C HIS A 246 -10.23 3.76 18.18
N ASN A 247 -9.49 4.72 17.60
CA ASN A 247 -8.04 4.83 17.76
C ASN A 247 -7.64 5.00 19.24
N GLY A 248 -8.46 5.69 20.02
CA GLY A 248 -8.31 5.79 21.47
C GLY A 248 -8.32 4.42 22.15
N ILE A 249 -9.34 3.60 21.88
CA ILE A 249 -9.53 2.29 22.52
C ILE A 249 -8.40 1.32 22.17
N HIS A 250 -7.94 1.32 20.90
CA HIS A 250 -6.81 0.50 20.45
C HIS A 250 -5.51 0.78 21.23
N TRP A 251 -5.30 2.01 21.73
CA TRP A 251 -4.22 2.32 22.66
C TRP A 251 -4.57 1.97 24.11
N ASP A 252 -5.65 2.56 24.62
CA ASP A 252 -5.92 2.64 26.05
C ASP A 252 -6.29 1.27 26.65
N ALA A 253 -6.94 0.39 25.88
CA ALA A 253 -7.37 -0.94 26.35
C ALA A 253 -6.23 -1.94 26.57
N ALA A 254 -5.05 -1.69 25.99
CA ALA A 254 -3.90 -2.60 26.03
C ALA A 254 -2.59 -1.93 26.43
N CYS A 255 -2.62 -0.65 26.81
CA CYS A 255 -1.45 0.18 27.07
C CYS A 255 -0.47 0.26 25.89
N GLY A 256 -1.00 0.44 24.67
CA GLY A 256 -0.22 0.63 23.45
C GLY A 256 0.59 -0.59 22.97
N GLN A 257 0.22 -1.80 23.39
CA GLN A 257 0.82 -3.07 22.96
C GLN A 257 0.28 -3.55 21.59
N GLN A 258 0.37 -4.85 21.28
CA GLN A 258 0.02 -5.42 19.96
C GLN A 258 -1.40 -5.03 19.46
N PHE A 259 -2.36 -4.79 20.37
CA PHE A 259 -3.69 -4.28 20.02
C PHE A 259 -3.68 -2.90 19.32
N LEU A 260 -2.64 -2.09 19.48
CA LEU A 260 -2.46 -0.80 18.79
C LEU A 260 -1.90 -0.95 17.37
N SER A 261 -1.24 -2.08 17.05
CA SER A 261 -0.59 -2.29 15.75
C SER A 261 -1.62 -2.74 14.70
N PRO A 262 -1.79 -2.06 13.55
CA PRO A 262 -2.66 -2.53 12.48
C PRO A 262 -2.34 -3.96 12.02
N ASP A 263 -1.06 -4.34 12.06
CA ASP A 263 -0.59 -5.65 11.63
C ASP A 263 -0.90 -6.77 12.63
N LEU A 264 -1.10 -6.45 13.91
CA LEU A 264 -1.27 -7.43 15.01
C LEU A 264 -2.56 -7.28 15.84
N SER A 265 -3.34 -6.22 15.63
CA SER A 265 -4.50 -5.89 16.48
C SER A 265 -5.62 -6.93 16.40
N ALA A 266 -5.87 -7.45 15.21
CA ALA A 266 -6.88 -8.48 14.92
C ALA A 266 -6.70 -9.78 15.72
N PHE A 267 -5.46 -10.10 16.13
CA PHE A 267 -5.20 -11.28 16.93
C PHE A 267 -5.53 -11.09 18.42
N ASP A 268 -5.64 -9.86 18.93
CA ASP A 268 -6.05 -9.67 20.33
C ASP A 268 -7.57 -9.88 20.48
N PRO A 269 -8.03 -10.76 21.39
CA PRO A 269 -9.45 -11.06 21.56
C PRO A 269 -10.37 -9.86 21.88
N LEU A 270 -9.83 -8.72 22.33
CA LEU A 270 -10.62 -7.49 22.49
C LEU A 270 -11.10 -6.90 21.16
N PHE A 271 -10.42 -7.23 20.04
CA PHE A 271 -10.72 -6.68 18.71
C PHE A 271 -12.17 -6.91 18.30
N MET A 272 -12.64 -8.16 18.36
CA MET A 272 -14.00 -8.49 17.92
C MET A 272 -15.07 -7.90 18.83
N LEU A 273 -14.80 -7.79 20.14
CA LEU A 273 -15.67 -7.11 21.10
C LEU A 273 -15.75 -5.60 20.84
N HIS A 274 -14.61 -4.98 20.52
CA HIS A 274 -14.51 -3.56 20.18
C HIS A 274 -15.23 -3.26 18.87
N HIS A 275 -14.95 -3.99 17.80
CA HIS A 275 -15.53 -3.79 16.48
C HIS A 275 -17.00 -4.17 16.39
N SER A 276 -17.47 -5.14 17.17
CA SER A 276 -18.92 -5.39 17.35
C SER A 276 -19.66 -4.19 17.98
N ASN A 277 -18.96 -3.33 18.75
CA ASN A 277 -19.51 -2.06 19.23
C ASN A 277 -19.35 -0.91 18.21
N VAL A 278 -18.28 -0.88 17.40
CA VAL A 278 -18.16 0.08 16.28
C VAL A 278 -19.31 -0.11 15.29
N ASP A 279 -19.63 -1.36 14.93
CA ASP A 279 -20.79 -1.69 14.08
C ASP A 279 -22.14 -1.31 14.74
N ARG A 280 -22.25 -1.48 16.06
CA ARG A 280 -23.44 -1.04 16.84
C ARG A 280 -23.65 0.47 16.76
N LEU A 281 -22.59 1.24 16.97
CA LEU A 281 -22.64 2.70 16.93
C LEU A 281 -22.91 3.21 15.52
N TRP A 282 -22.36 2.58 14.47
CA TRP A 282 -22.77 2.86 13.09
C TRP A 282 -24.24 2.50 12.86
N SER A 283 -24.72 1.33 13.27
CA SER A 283 -26.13 0.92 13.10
C SER A 283 -27.10 1.92 13.74
N TYR A 284 -26.79 2.44 14.93
CA TYR A 284 -27.55 3.52 15.56
C TYR A 284 -27.48 4.85 14.79
N TRP A 285 -26.33 5.19 14.20
CA TRP A 285 -26.21 6.38 13.35
C TRP A 285 -27.14 6.29 12.14
N GLN A 286 -27.19 5.13 11.47
CA GLN A 286 -28.08 4.89 10.33
C GLN A 286 -29.57 5.03 10.72
N ALA A 287 -29.96 4.62 11.92
CA ALA A 287 -31.32 4.80 12.43
C ALA A 287 -31.67 6.25 12.79
N LEU A 288 -30.68 7.06 13.21
CA LEU A 288 -30.87 8.48 13.53
C LEU A 288 -30.76 9.40 12.30
N LYS A 289 -30.01 8.99 11.29
CA LYS A 289 -29.58 9.78 10.13
C LYS A 289 -29.67 8.95 8.82
N PRO A 290 -30.85 8.46 8.43
CA PRO A 290 -31.00 7.54 7.30
C PRO A 290 -30.53 8.13 5.95
N ASP A 291 -30.64 9.45 5.78
CA ASP A 291 -30.16 10.17 4.57
C ASP A 291 -28.63 10.36 4.53
N GLN A 292 -27.92 9.91 5.57
CA GLN A 292 -26.46 10.04 5.77
C GLN A 292 -25.88 8.72 6.34
N ASP A 293 -26.47 7.59 5.97
CA ASP A 293 -26.15 6.26 6.51
C ASP A 293 -24.79 5.71 6.04
N ILE A 294 -24.36 6.11 4.84
CA ILE A 294 -23.06 5.85 4.22
C ILE A 294 -22.54 7.09 3.47
N PHE A 295 -21.24 7.12 3.16
CA PHE A 295 -20.67 8.11 2.25
C PHE A 295 -21.21 7.92 0.82
N GLN A 296 -21.47 9.03 0.13
CA GLN A 296 -22.00 9.05 -1.25
C GLN A 296 -20.96 9.56 -2.27
N ASP A 297 -20.04 10.42 -1.83
CA ASP A 297 -19.00 11.01 -2.68
C ASP A 297 -17.88 10.01 -3.03
N THR A 298 -17.17 10.29 -4.12
CA THR A 298 -15.96 9.53 -4.49
C THR A 298 -14.69 10.22 -4.03
N TYR A 299 -13.70 9.48 -3.56
CA TYR A 299 -12.40 10.02 -3.14
C TYR A 299 -11.23 9.21 -3.70
N SER A 300 -10.05 9.82 -3.82
CA SER A 300 -8.83 9.12 -4.23
C SER A 300 -8.28 8.28 -3.08
N GLY A 301 -8.22 6.97 -3.25
CA GLY A 301 -7.74 6.03 -2.24
C GLY A 301 -6.23 6.12 -2.03
N GLN A 302 -5.81 5.99 -0.78
CA GLN A 302 -4.42 5.66 -0.44
C GLN A 302 -4.13 4.18 -0.76
N SER A 303 -2.85 3.81 -0.82
CA SER A 303 -2.46 2.42 -1.03
C SER A 303 -2.99 1.52 0.09
N ARG A 304 -3.60 0.40 -0.29
CA ARG A 304 -4.24 -0.60 0.58
C ARG A 304 -3.93 -1.98 0.02
N PHE A 305 -4.00 -3.02 0.87
CA PHE A 305 -3.67 -4.41 0.50
C PHE A 305 -4.30 -4.85 -0.84
N ALA A 306 -5.58 -4.52 -1.07
CA ALA A 306 -6.31 -4.88 -2.29
C ALA A 306 -6.59 -3.70 -3.25
N SER A 307 -5.88 -2.56 -3.14
CA SER A 307 -6.08 -1.40 -4.02
C SER A 307 -4.89 -0.43 -4.02
N PRO A 308 -4.30 -0.11 -5.19
CA PRO A 308 -3.18 0.84 -5.27
C PRO A 308 -3.63 2.27 -4.93
N ALA A 309 -2.65 3.10 -4.54
CA ALA A 309 -2.85 4.54 -4.37
C ALA A 309 -3.37 5.17 -5.68
N GLY A 310 -4.25 6.17 -5.56
CA GLY A 310 -4.88 6.84 -6.70
C GLY A 310 -6.16 6.17 -7.20
N LYS A 311 -6.47 4.93 -6.79
CA LYS A 311 -7.73 4.26 -7.16
C LYS A 311 -8.93 5.04 -6.61
N VAL A 312 -9.88 5.39 -7.46
CA VAL A 312 -11.11 6.07 -7.04
C VAL A 312 -11.97 5.11 -6.19
N ILE A 313 -12.26 5.53 -4.96
CA ILE A 313 -13.09 4.81 -4.00
C ILE A 313 -14.50 5.42 -4.00
N SER A 314 -15.51 4.54 -3.93
CA SER A 314 -16.93 4.87 -3.88
C SER A 314 -17.67 3.93 -2.93
N SER A 315 -18.95 4.19 -2.67
CA SER A 315 -19.88 3.27 -2.00
C SER A 315 -19.91 1.86 -2.63
N LYS A 316 -19.60 1.77 -3.94
CA LYS A 316 -19.61 0.55 -4.77
C LYS A 316 -18.24 -0.12 -4.90
N SER A 317 -17.18 0.43 -4.29
CA SER A 317 -15.88 -0.23 -4.26
C SER A 317 -15.95 -1.51 -3.42
N ALA A 318 -15.30 -2.57 -3.91
CA ALA A 318 -15.22 -3.86 -3.24
C ALA A 318 -14.51 -3.75 -1.88
N LEU A 319 -15.08 -4.43 -0.89
CA LEU A 319 -14.59 -4.58 0.49
C LEU A 319 -13.76 -5.86 0.59
N GLU A 320 -12.74 -5.96 -0.24
CA GLU A 320 -11.84 -7.11 -0.35
C GLU A 320 -11.26 -7.51 1.02
N PRO A 321 -11.17 -8.81 1.38
CA PRO A 321 -11.39 -9.98 0.53
C PRO A 321 -12.83 -10.54 0.60
N PHE A 322 -13.84 -9.73 0.94
CA PHE A 322 -15.16 -10.24 1.31
C PHE A 322 -16.11 -10.47 0.14
N PHE A 323 -16.60 -11.71 0.03
CA PHE A 323 -17.60 -12.16 -0.93
C PHE A 323 -18.87 -12.60 -0.18
N GLY A 324 -20.04 -12.20 -0.69
CA GLY A 324 -21.33 -12.72 -0.27
C GLY A 324 -21.71 -13.98 -1.02
N ALA A 325 -23.02 -14.23 -1.15
CA ALA A 325 -23.54 -15.31 -1.99
C ALA A 325 -23.10 -15.19 -3.46
N GLU A 326 -23.06 -16.32 -4.17
CA GLU A 326 -22.75 -16.40 -5.62
C GLU A 326 -21.40 -15.77 -6.03
N ARG A 327 -20.45 -15.62 -5.10
CA ARG A 327 -19.15 -14.95 -5.28
C ARG A 327 -19.28 -13.46 -5.65
N VAL A 328 -20.39 -12.81 -5.30
CA VAL A 328 -20.55 -11.35 -5.46
C VAL A 328 -19.76 -10.66 -4.36
N GLN A 329 -18.82 -9.77 -4.71
CA GLN A 329 -18.05 -9.00 -3.74
C GLN A 329 -18.94 -8.08 -2.90
N HIS A 330 -18.66 -8.01 -1.60
CA HIS A 330 -19.29 -7.02 -0.74
C HIS A 330 -18.82 -5.61 -1.11
N THR A 331 -19.75 -4.69 -1.18
CA THR A 331 -19.54 -3.24 -1.29
C THR A 331 -20.11 -2.55 -0.06
N THR A 332 -19.77 -1.27 0.16
CA THR A 332 -20.38 -0.47 1.25
C THR A 332 -21.90 -0.40 1.09
N GLU A 333 -22.42 -0.39 -0.14
CA GLU A 333 -23.87 -0.48 -0.40
C GLU A 333 -24.46 -1.83 0.01
N SER A 334 -23.77 -2.95 -0.27
CA SER A 334 -24.28 -4.30 0.05
C SER A 334 -24.41 -4.57 1.55
N VAL A 335 -23.51 -3.99 2.36
CA VAL A 335 -23.47 -4.16 3.82
C VAL A 335 -24.08 -2.96 4.57
N ARG A 336 -24.68 -1.99 3.86
CA ARG A 336 -25.29 -0.82 4.52
C ARG A 336 -26.43 -1.19 5.47
N SER A 337 -27.10 -2.32 5.27
CA SER A 337 -28.14 -2.80 6.20
C SER A 337 -27.64 -3.96 7.05
N ILE A 338 -28.09 -4.02 8.30
CA ILE A 338 -27.99 -5.20 9.16
C ILE A 338 -29.07 -6.25 8.85
N ARG A 339 -30.11 -5.88 8.08
CA ARG A 339 -31.15 -6.83 7.64
C ARG A 339 -30.55 -7.83 6.64
N GLY A 340 -30.85 -9.11 6.83
CA GLY A 340 -30.37 -10.22 5.99
C GLY A 340 -29.20 -10.98 6.62
N PHE A 341 -28.32 -10.31 7.37
CA PHE A 341 -27.16 -10.94 8.01
C PHE A 341 -27.47 -11.67 9.34
N GLY A 342 -28.74 -11.73 9.73
CA GLY A 342 -29.22 -12.57 10.83
C GLY A 342 -28.94 -12.05 12.25
N TYR A 343 -28.60 -10.77 12.42
CA TYR A 343 -28.40 -10.12 13.72
C TYR A 343 -29.13 -8.76 13.82
N SER A 344 -29.26 -8.23 15.05
CA SER A 344 -29.56 -6.82 15.30
C SER A 344 -29.05 -6.36 16.69
N TYR A 345 -29.49 -5.19 17.16
CA TYR A 345 -29.15 -4.57 18.46
C TYR A 345 -30.42 -4.05 19.20
N GLU A 346 -30.34 -3.83 20.52
CA GLU A 346 -31.42 -3.21 21.32
C GLU A 346 -31.91 -1.93 20.64
N GLY A 347 -33.21 -1.81 20.40
CA GLY A 347 -33.83 -0.65 19.74
C GLY A 347 -33.89 -0.71 18.21
N LEU A 348 -33.23 -1.69 17.57
CA LEU A 348 -33.21 -1.88 16.11
C LEU A 348 -33.93 -3.16 15.66
N GLU A 349 -35.01 -3.54 16.34
CA GLU A 349 -35.79 -4.76 16.09
C GLU A 349 -36.66 -4.65 14.81
N TYR A 350 -35.99 -4.55 13.65
CA TYR A 350 -36.54 -4.16 12.34
C TYR A 350 -37.68 -5.03 11.79
N TRP A 351 -37.90 -6.22 12.35
CA TRP A 351 -39.02 -7.10 12.04
C TRP A 351 -40.33 -6.68 12.73
N SER A 352 -40.24 -5.94 13.84
CA SER A 352 -41.37 -5.52 14.68
C SER A 352 -41.51 -4.00 14.86
N LYS A 353 -40.47 -3.22 14.49
CA LYS A 353 -40.42 -1.76 14.63
C LYS A 353 -40.27 -1.06 13.29
N SER A 354 -41.10 -0.04 13.08
CA SER A 354 -40.92 0.92 12.00
C SER A 354 -39.63 1.73 12.17
N ALA A 355 -39.13 2.32 11.08
CA ALA A 355 -37.97 3.21 11.11
C ALA A 355 -38.11 4.36 12.13
N GLU A 356 -39.32 4.91 12.31
CA GLU A 356 -39.57 5.94 13.31
C GLU A 356 -39.48 5.41 14.76
N GLN A 357 -39.99 4.20 15.03
CA GLN A 357 -39.83 3.58 16.34
C GLN A 357 -38.36 3.28 16.64
N MET A 358 -37.61 2.75 15.67
CA MET A 358 -36.17 2.51 15.82
C MET A 358 -35.38 3.81 16.01
N ARG A 359 -35.73 4.89 15.31
CA ARG A 359 -35.15 6.23 15.50
C ARG A 359 -35.42 6.77 16.90
N GLN A 360 -36.65 6.63 17.40
CA GLN A 360 -37.04 7.08 18.74
C GLN A 360 -36.40 6.24 19.85
N ASP A 361 -36.33 4.91 19.70
CA ASP A 361 -35.64 4.04 20.64
C ASP A 361 -34.14 4.33 20.64
N THR A 362 -33.51 4.44 19.48
CA THR A 362 -32.10 4.86 19.38
C THR A 362 -31.87 6.21 20.06
N THR A 363 -32.75 7.19 19.86
CA THR A 363 -32.69 8.49 20.56
C THR A 363 -32.78 8.32 22.08
N ARG A 364 -33.70 7.46 22.57
CA ARG A 364 -33.80 7.12 23.99
C ARG A 364 -32.53 6.43 24.51
N LEU A 365 -31.93 5.53 23.73
CA LEU A 365 -30.74 4.76 24.09
C LEU A 365 -29.49 5.63 24.16
N ILE A 366 -29.20 6.44 23.13
CA ILE A 366 -28.05 7.36 23.13
C ILE A 366 -28.16 8.37 24.29
N ASN A 367 -29.36 8.87 24.58
CA ASN A 367 -29.59 9.75 25.74
C ASN A 367 -29.43 8.99 27.08
N ARG A 368 -30.01 7.79 27.23
CA ARG A 368 -29.92 6.95 28.44
C ARG A 368 -28.48 6.56 28.76
N LEU A 369 -27.72 6.16 27.75
CA LEU A 369 -26.38 5.62 27.91
C LEU A 369 -25.31 6.70 27.96
N TYR A 370 -25.38 7.75 27.12
CA TYR A 370 -24.23 8.62 26.87
C TYR A 370 -24.44 10.11 27.22
N SER A 371 -25.66 10.57 27.51
CA SER A 371 -25.87 11.94 28.03
C SER A 371 -25.15 12.15 29.37
N THR A 372 -24.52 13.30 29.52
CA THR A 372 -23.94 13.79 30.78
C THR A 372 -24.86 14.76 31.54
N GLN A 373 -26.03 15.11 30.97
CA GLN A 373 -27.07 15.89 31.66
C GLN A 373 -28.21 14.98 32.15
N PRO A 374 -28.78 15.25 33.34
CA PRO A 374 -30.04 14.62 33.76
C PRO A 374 -31.16 14.88 32.76
N ALA A 375 -32.10 13.96 32.62
CA ALA A 375 -33.30 14.19 31.83
C ALA A 375 -34.11 15.37 32.42
N PRO A 376 -34.60 16.33 31.61
CA PRO A 376 -35.38 17.46 32.12
C PRO A 376 -36.65 16.99 32.84
N VAL A 377 -36.73 17.26 34.15
CA VAL A 377 -37.87 16.89 35.01
C VAL A 377 -39.11 17.75 34.70
N ASP A 378 -38.91 18.96 34.14
CA ASP A 378 -39.97 19.81 33.60
C ASP A 378 -39.54 20.37 32.23
N ARG A 379 -40.49 20.47 31.30
CA ARG A 379 -40.29 21.04 29.95
C ARG A 379 -40.49 22.57 29.90
N ARG A 380 -40.67 23.22 31.05
CA ARG A 380 -41.04 24.65 31.15
C ARG A 380 -39.96 25.59 31.67
N GLN A 381 -38.78 25.09 32.06
CA GLN A 381 -37.60 25.94 32.25
C GLN A 381 -36.81 26.01 30.94
N GLU A 382 -36.60 27.22 30.42
CA GLU A 382 -35.55 27.47 29.45
C GLU A 382 -34.21 27.22 30.15
N SER A 383 -33.49 26.17 29.74
CA SER A 383 -32.14 25.94 30.22
C SER A 383 -31.22 27.02 29.65
N GLU A 384 -30.51 27.75 30.52
CA GLU A 384 -29.50 28.73 30.11
C GLU A 384 -28.54 28.15 29.06
N ALA A 385 -28.26 28.93 28.01
CA ALA A 385 -27.43 28.49 26.89
C ALA A 385 -25.95 28.38 27.32
N LYS A 386 -25.54 27.18 27.75
CA LYS A 386 -24.18 26.91 28.21
C LYS A 386 -23.19 26.77 27.03
N SER A 387 -22.28 27.73 26.91
CA SER A 387 -21.13 27.65 25.99
C SER A 387 -20.25 26.44 26.32
N ARG A 388 -19.94 25.62 25.30
CA ARG A 388 -18.99 24.50 25.38
C ARG A 388 -17.76 24.80 24.53
N TYR A 389 -16.59 24.42 25.04
CA TYR A 389 -15.29 24.73 24.42
C TYR A 389 -14.67 23.46 23.82
N PHE A 390 -14.06 23.60 22.65
CA PHE A 390 -13.45 22.50 21.91
C PHE A 390 -12.07 22.94 21.41
N ALA A 391 -11.05 22.10 21.59
CA ALA A 391 -9.76 22.29 20.93
C ALA A 391 -9.78 21.60 19.56
N GLN A 392 -9.45 22.35 18.51
CA GLN A 392 -9.29 21.79 17.16
C GLN A 392 -7.83 21.49 16.88
N ILE A 393 -7.55 20.26 16.47
CA ILE A 393 -6.26 19.78 16.00
C ILE A 393 -6.39 19.51 14.50
N SER A 394 -5.40 19.94 13.72
CA SER A 394 -5.18 19.52 12.34
C SER A 394 -3.69 19.24 12.19
N VAL A 395 -3.32 18.08 11.65
CA VAL A 395 -1.93 17.63 11.51
C VAL A 395 -1.77 16.76 10.27
N ASP A 396 -0.69 16.93 9.52
CA ASP A 396 -0.31 16.00 8.46
C ASP A 396 0.37 14.79 9.10
N ARG A 397 -0.12 13.58 8.79
CA ARG A 397 0.36 12.38 9.49
C ARG A 397 1.85 12.11 9.29
N GLU A 398 2.45 12.59 8.20
CA GLU A 398 3.89 12.47 7.93
C GLU A 398 4.79 13.28 8.89
N ASP A 399 4.32 14.43 9.39
CA ASP A 399 5.08 15.32 10.29
C ASP A 399 5.25 14.77 11.71
N ILE A 400 4.58 13.67 12.05
CA ILE A 400 4.50 13.15 13.41
C ILE A 400 4.95 11.67 13.51
N PRO A 401 5.67 11.30 14.59
CA PRO A 401 5.99 9.90 14.85
C PRO A 401 4.71 9.10 15.09
N LYS A 402 4.59 7.93 14.48
CA LYS A 402 3.41 7.04 14.60
C LYS A 402 3.82 5.65 15.08
N PRO A 403 2.96 4.93 15.84
CA PRO A 403 1.77 5.46 16.51
C PRO A 403 2.15 6.36 17.71
N CYS A 404 1.28 7.32 18.04
CA CYS A 404 1.49 8.25 19.16
C CYS A 404 0.17 8.74 19.79
N GLN A 405 0.27 9.45 20.92
CA GLN A 405 -0.77 10.36 21.39
C GLN A 405 -0.34 11.82 21.20
N ILE A 406 -1.22 12.65 20.64
CA ILE A 406 -1.10 14.11 20.70
C ILE A 406 -1.88 14.56 21.94
N LYS A 407 -1.19 15.16 22.91
CA LYS A 407 -1.77 15.65 24.16
C LYS A 407 -1.67 17.17 24.25
N LEU A 408 -2.77 17.80 24.66
CA LEU A 408 -2.91 19.24 24.85
C LEU A 408 -2.87 19.57 26.34
N PHE A 409 -2.09 20.58 26.70
CA PHE A 409 -1.89 21.05 28.06
C PHE A 409 -2.21 22.53 28.19
N HIS A 410 -2.69 22.94 29.37
CA HIS A 410 -2.80 24.34 29.79
C HIS A 410 -2.35 24.41 31.25
N ASP A 411 -1.42 25.32 31.56
CA ASP A 411 -0.75 25.43 32.87
C ASP A 411 -0.24 24.06 33.39
N ASP A 412 0.44 23.33 32.50
CA ASP A 412 0.95 21.95 32.66
C ASP A 412 -0.08 20.85 33.04
N LYS A 413 -1.38 21.15 33.03
CA LYS A 413 -2.46 20.16 33.17
C LYS A 413 -2.92 19.69 31.80
N GLU A 414 -3.05 18.38 31.61
CA GLU A 414 -3.62 17.82 30.39
C GLU A 414 -5.11 18.17 30.30
N ILE A 415 -5.52 18.83 29.21
CA ILE A 415 -6.91 19.28 28.99
C ILE A 415 -7.66 18.41 27.97
N ALA A 416 -6.94 17.79 27.04
CA ALA A 416 -7.45 16.85 26.05
C ALA A 416 -6.28 16.09 25.39
N GLY A 417 -6.59 15.00 24.67
CA GLY A 417 -5.61 14.31 23.83
C GLY A 417 -6.26 13.27 22.93
N VAL A 418 -5.55 12.88 21.86
CA VAL A 418 -6.02 11.98 20.79
C VAL A 418 -4.93 11.00 20.37
N VAL A 419 -5.31 9.80 19.96
CA VAL A 419 -4.39 8.77 19.45
C VAL A 419 -4.28 8.87 17.92
N VAL A 420 -3.05 8.77 17.41
CA VAL A 420 -2.74 8.57 16.00
C VAL A 420 -2.19 7.16 15.81
N MET A 421 -2.89 6.36 15.01
CA MET A 421 -2.52 4.97 14.69
C MET A 421 -1.26 4.91 13.80
N GLY A 422 -0.68 3.72 13.64
CA GLY A 422 0.45 3.49 12.73
C GLY A 422 0.11 3.75 11.25
N GLN A 423 -1.16 3.57 10.88
CA GLN A 423 -1.70 3.81 9.54
C GLN A 423 -2.96 4.72 9.62
N PRO A 424 -3.30 5.48 8.57
CA PRO A 424 -2.55 5.69 7.33
C PRO A 424 -1.19 6.38 7.57
N ALA A 425 -0.18 6.05 6.77
CA ALA A 425 1.17 6.60 6.94
C ALA A 425 1.25 8.12 6.69
N VAL A 426 0.40 8.64 5.79
CA VAL A 426 0.44 10.00 5.22
C VAL A 426 -0.95 10.66 5.21
N GLY A 427 -0.99 11.98 4.95
CA GLY A 427 -2.23 12.75 4.76
C GLY A 427 -2.91 13.24 6.05
N LYS A 428 -3.71 14.30 5.91
CA LYS A 428 -4.24 15.10 7.04
C LYS A 428 -5.18 14.33 7.99
N MET A 429 -4.98 14.56 9.28
CA MET A 429 -5.84 14.18 10.38
C MET A 429 -6.35 15.44 11.08
N SER A 430 -7.67 15.52 11.26
CA SER A 430 -8.36 16.56 12.02
C SER A 430 -9.06 15.94 13.23
N ALA A 431 -9.20 16.70 14.30
CA ALA A 431 -9.98 16.31 15.48
C ALA A 431 -10.51 17.53 16.23
N GLY A 432 -11.77 17.49 16.70
CA GLY A 432 -12.36 18.49 17.60
C GLY A 432 -12.63 17.91 18.98
N LEU A 433 -11.73 18.17 19.93
CA LEU A 433 -11.75 17.55 21.26
C LEU A 433 -12.51 18.42 22.28
N PRO A 434 -13.59 17.93 22.93
CA PRO A 434 -14.30 18.67 23.97
C PRO A 434 -13.45 18.91 25.21
N LEU A 435 -13.47 20.15 25.73
CA LEU A 435 -12.73 20.59 26.92
C LEU A 435 -13.57 20.58 28.20
N ASP A 436 -14.77 20.00 28.20
CA ASP A 436 -15.73 20.07 29.32
C ASP A 436 -15.14 19.59 30.66
N ARG A 437 -14.34 18.52 30.66
CA ARG A 437 -13.67 17.99 31.88
C ARG A 437 -12.69 19.00 32.47
N PHE A 438 -12.00 19.76 31.63
CA PHE A 438 -11.14 20.86 32.07
C PHE A 438 -11.98 22.06 32.54
N MET A 439 -12.97 22.49 31.76
CA MET A 439 -13.82 23.64 32.14
C MET A 439 -14.53 23.44 33.48
N GLN A 440 -15.02 22.23 33.76
CA GLN A 440 -15.65 21.85 35.04
C GLN A 440 -14.69 21.82 36.24
N THR A 441 -13.40 21.57 36.02
CA THR A 441 -12.38 21.51 37.09
C THR A 441 -11.53 22.79 37.19
N SER A 442 -11.65 23.69 36.21
CA SER A 442 -11.08 25.03 36.19
C SER A 442 -11.92 26.04 37.00
N LYS A 443 -11.34 27.22 37.27
CA LYS A 443 -12.09 28.41 37.70
C LYS A 443 -12.63 29.26 36.53
N MET A 444 -12.49 28.78 35.29
CA MET A 444 -12.86 29.51 34.07
C MET A 444 -14.36 29.44 33.76
N SER A 445 -15.12 28.61 34.48
CA SER A 445 -16.58 28.49 34.34
C SER A 445 -17.36 29.76 34.72
N THR A 446 -16.71 30.75 35.33
CA THR A 446 -17.27 32.08 35.66
C THR A 446 -16.61 33.23 34.88
N MET A 447 -15.76 32.94 33.90
CA MET A 447 -15.11 33.93 33.03
C MET A 447 -15.95 34.19 31.78
N ASP A 448 -15.77 35.36 31.16
CA ASP A 448 -16.35 35.67 29.85
C ASP A 448 -15.72 34.82 28.72
N HIS A 449 -16.46 34.60 27.63
CA HIS A 449 -16.02 33.78 26.50
C HIS A 449 -14.68 34.23 25.90
N ASP A 450 -14.46 35.53 25.74
CA ASP A 450 -13.20 36.05 25.21
C ASP A 450 -12.07 35.87 26.22
N GLU A 451 -12.37 35.89 27.52
CA GLU A 451 -11.39 35.68 28.61
C GLU A 451 -10.96 34.21 28.72
N VAL A 452 -11.91 33.27 28.70
CA VAL A 452 -11.62 31.82 28.62
C VAL A 452 -10.74 31.53 27.41
N THR A 453 -11.13 32.02 26.24
CA THR A 453 -10.42 31.76 24.97
C THR A 453 -9.01 32.34 24.98
N ARG A 454 -8.83 33.59 25.46
CA ARG A 454 -7.50 34.19 25.65
C ARG A 454 -6.65 33.44 26.67
N SER A 455 -7.23 33.00 27.79
CA SER A 455 -6.49 32.30 28.84
C SER A 455 -5.97 30.95 28.34
N ILE A 456 -6.83 30.13 27.74
CA ILE A 456 -6.43 28.83 27.15
C ILE A 456 -5.36 29.05 26.07
N ALA A 457 -5.56 29.99 25.14
CA ALA A 457 -4.58 30.27 24.08
C ALA A 457 -3.24 30.80 24.60
N SER A 458 -3.20 31.47 25.76
CA SER A 458 -1.97 32.07 26.31
C SER A 458 -0.98 31.08 26.94
N SER A 459 -1.42 29.86 27.27
CA SER A 459 -0.55 28.80 27.82
C SER A 459 -0.86 27.39 27.29
N LEU A 460 -1.50 27.31 26.11
CA LEU A 460 -1.67 26.05 25.38
C LEU A 460 -0.31 25.49 24.97
N ASN A 461 -0.06 24.23 25.32
CA ASN A 461 1.19 23.52 25.04
C ASN A 461 0.85 22.13 24.47
N VAL A 462 1.53 21.72 23.40
CA VAL A 462 1.30 20.44 22.72
C VAL A 462 2.50 19.52 22.94
N LYS A 463 2.23 18.29 23.40
CA LYS A 463 3.23 17.25 23.64
C LYS A 463 2.84 15.99 22.87
N ILE A 464 3.78 15.41 22.12
CA ILE A 464 3.56 14.19 21.32
C ILE A 464 4.25 13.02 22.02
N VAL A 465 3.49 11.97 22.33
CA VAL A 465 3.94 10.81 23.10
C VAL A 465 3.91 9.57 22.21
N LYS A 466 5.08 9.15 21.70
CA LYS A 466 5.20 7.92 20.90
C LYS A 466 5.02 6.67 21.78
N ALA A 467 4.48 5.59 21.21
CA ALA A 467 4.64 4.27 21.83
C ALA A 467 6.11 3.84 21.70
N SER A 468 6.79 3.65 22.83
CA SER A 468 8.18 3.15 22.84
C SER A 468 8.21 1.66 22.50
N SER A 469 9.25 1.23 21.78
CA SER A 469 9.61 -0.18 21.64
C SER A 469 9.80 -0.84 23.01
N LEU A 470 9.66 -2.16 23.07
CA LEU A 470 9.60 -2.89 24.33
C LEU A 470 10.93 -2.85 25.10
N ASN A 471 10.84 -3.11 26.40
CA ASN A 471 11.95 -3.17 27.36
C ASN A 471 12.64 -1.83 27.70
N THR A 472 11.89 -0.80 28.15
CA THR A 472 12.22 -0.05 29.40
C THR A 472 11.15 0.95 29.82
N LEU A 473 10.66 0.81 31.05
CA LEU A 473 10.08 1.88 31.89
C LEU A 473 10.56 1.60 33.32
N PRO A 474 11.17 2.57 34.03
CA PRO A 474 10.34 3.56 34.72
C PRO A 474 10.93 4.99 34.80
N ALA A 475 10.13 5.89 35.40
CA ALA A 475 10.48 7.23 35.89
C ALA A 475 10.85 8.31 34.84
N LYS A 476 9.92 9.28 34.70
CA LYS A 476 10.00 10.52 33.89
C LYS A 476 10.05 10.33 32.37
N TRP A 477 8.85 10.28 31.80
CA TRP A 477 8.48 10.81 30.49
C TRP A 477 9.43 11.92 30.00
N GLN A 478 10.07 11.71 28.84
CA GLN A 478 10.79 12.79 28.15
C GLN A 478 9.77 13.69 27.44
N LEU A 479 9.85 15.00 27.72
CA LEU A 479 9.03 16.02 27.06
C LEU A 479 9.75 16.50 25.80
N THR A 480 9.00 16.63 24.72
CA THR A 480 9.14 17.74 23.75
C THR A 480 7.90 18.62 23.87
N SER A 481 8.09 19.93 23.71
CA SER A 481 7.01 20.92 23.88
C SER A 481 7.18 22.07 22.90
N PHE A 482 6.13 22.36 22.14
CA PHE A 482 6.07 23.51 21.24
C PHE A 482 5.18 24.61 21.85
N SER A 483 5.61 25.86 21.69
CA SER A 483 4.88 27.08 22.10
C SER A 483 4.36 27.84 20.88
N SER A 484 3.07 28.14 20.85
CA SER A 484 2.45 29.00 19.82
C SER A 484 2.49 30.48 20.20
N GLU A 485 2.97 31.35 19.30
CA GLU A 485 2.92 32.80 19.51
C GLU A 485 1.49 33.36 19.42
N ALA A 486 1.07 34.12 20.44
CA ALA A 486 -0.28 34.67 20.53
C ALA A 486 -0.40 36.07 19.90
N GLY A 487 -0.75 36.13 18.61
CA GLY A 487 -1.07 37.38 17.92
C GLY A 487 -2.34 38.05 18.46
N ARG A 488 -2.21 39.21 19.10
CA ARG A 488 -3.33 40.02 19.58
C ARG A 488 -3.95 40.87 18.47
N PHE A 489 -5.27 41.03 18.45
CA PHE A 489 -5.94 42.32 18.19
C PHE A 489 -7.35 42.35 18.84
N LEU A 490 -7.98 43.53 18.91
CA LEU A 490 -9.22 43.82 19.65
C LEU A 490 -10.36 44.30 18.72
N PRO A 491 -11.64 44.30 19.16
CA PRO A 491 -12.79 44.06 18.28
C PRO A 491 -13.44 45.30 17.64
N GLY A 492 -14.22 45.07 16.57
CA GLY A 492 -14.98 46.12 15.86
C GLY A 492 -16.17 45.60 15.02
N GLN A 493 -17.34 45.49 15.65
CA GLN A 493 -18.72 45.56 15.11
C GLN A 493 -19.14 44.80 13.83
N SER A 494 -20.12 43.89 14.02
CA SER A 494 -21.32 43.64 13.19
C SER A 494 -21.22 43.36 11.67
N GLY A 495 -21.81 42.23 11.22
CA GLY A 495 -22.26 42.08 9.82
C GLY A 495 -22.42 40.63 9.36
N LEU A 496 -23.48 40.35 8.60
CA LEU A 496 -23.74 39.03 8.00
C LEU A 496 -22.90 38.77 6.73
N ARG A 497 -22.57 37.48 6.50
CA ARG A 497 -22.26 36.81 5.21
C ARG A 497 -20.96 37.19 4.46
N GLY A 498 -20.08 36.18 4.30
CA GLY A 498 -19.75 35.65 2.96
C GLY A 498 -18.30 35.72 2.45
N ILE A 499 -17.82 34.54 1.99
CA ILE A 499 -16.85 34.30 0.89
C ILE A 499 -15.40 34.82 1.03
N ILE A 500 -14.51 33.84 1.23
CA ILE A 500 -13.17 33.63 0.63
C ILE A 500 -12.48 34.83 -0.05
N CYS A 501 -11.35 35.27 0.54
CA CYS A 501 -10.01 35.42 -0.07
C CYS A 501 -8.98 35.67 1.06
N GLY A 502 -7.69 35.34 0.97
CA GLY A 502 -6.93 34.81 -0.16
C GLY A 502 -5.91 35.81 -0.69
N LEU A 503 -4.71 35.89 -0.10
CA LEU A 503 -3.60 36.72 -0.57
C LEU A 503 -2.25 36.23 -0.03
N LEU A 504 -1.23 36.16 -0.89
CA LEU A 504 0.14 35.78 -0.52
C LEU A 504 0.96 36.99 -0.09
N LEU A 505 1.88 36.79 0.87
CA LEU A 505 3.13 37.53 1.00
C LEU A 505 4.26 36.52 1.28
N ALA A 506 5.45 36.79 0.73
CA ALA A 506 6.57 35.85 0.77
C ALA A 506 7.35 35.90 2.11
N PRO A 507 7.90 34.78 2.59
CA PRO A 507 8.66 34.75 3.83
C PRO A 507 10.08 35.31 3.64
N THR A 508 10.41 36.38 4.37
CA THR A 508 11.81 36.73 4.64
C THR A 508 12.38 35.79 5.69
N ALA A 509 13.32 34.94 5.31
CA ALA A 509 13.87 33.92 6.21
C ALA A 509 14.69 34.54 7.37
N PHE A 510 14.25 34.27 8.60
CA PHE A 510 15.09 34.28 9.79
C PHE A 510 15.15 32.86 10.34
N ALA A 511 16.35 32.32 10.51
CA ALA A 511 16.55 30.96 11.02
C ALA A 511 16.36 30.94 12.54
N ALA A 512 15.36 30.17 13.01
CA ALA A 512 15.26 29.79 14.41
C ALA A 512 16.26 28.64 14.72
N PRO A 513 16.74 28.50 15.97
CA PRO A 513 17.60 27.38 16.35
C PRO A 513 16.85 26.05 16.27
N VAL A 514 17.50 25.03 15.70
CA VAL A 514 16.97 23.65 15.66
C VAL A 514 17.15 23.00 17.03
N ASP A 515 16.07 22.49 17.62
CA ASP A 515 16.13 21.69 18.86
C ASP A 515 16.60 20.26 18.55
N SER A 516 17.54 19.74 19.34
CA SER A 516 18.44 18.64 18.95
C SER A 516 18.05 17.26 19.48
N SER A 517 16.79 17.09 19.87
CA SER A 517 16.26 15.87 20.52
C SER A 517 15.99 14.70 19.57
N SER A 518 15.62 14.96 18.32
CA SER A 518 15.49 13.95 17.26
C SER A 518 16.75 13.91 16.39
N PRO A 519 17.17 12.73 15.89
CA PRO A 519 18.21 12.68 14.89
C PRO A 519 17.69 13.27 13.57
N SER A 520 18.48 14.12 12.93
CA SER A 520 18.20 14.71 11.63
C SER A 520 19.34 14.46 10.67
N PHE A 521 19.01 14.38 9.39
CA PHE A 521 19.96 14.21 8.30
C PHE A 521 19.34 14.86 7.07
N ILE A 522 19.92 15.98 6.63
CA ILE A 522 19.34 16.85 5.60
C ILE A 522 20.46 17.32 4.67
N LEU A 523 20.26 17.19 3.36
CA LEU A 523 21.16 17.77 2.36
C LEU A 523 21.07 19.30 2.44
N ASP A 524 22.20 19.98 2.66
CA ASP A 524 22.26 21.43 2.63
C ASP A 524 22.26 21.94 1.17
N GLN A 525 21.05 22.12 0.62
CA GLN A 525 20.81 22.62 -0.74
C GLN A 525 21.34 24.05 -0.97
N SER A 526 21.89 24.74 0.05
CA SER A 526 22.62 26.01 -0.13
C SER A 526 24.09 25.83 -0.48
N LYS A 527 24.61 24.59 -0.56
CA LYS A 527 26.01 24.27 -0.83
C LYS A 527 26.20 23.61 -2.19
N THR A 528 27.26 24.00 -2.89
CA THR A 528 27.72 23.40 -4.16
C THR A 528 28.53 22.12 -3.99
N ALA A 529 28.43 21.47 -2.82
CA ALA A 529 29.04 20.19 -2.50
C ALA A 529 28.01 19.32 -1.79
N LEU A 530 28.20 17.99 -1.76
CA LEU A 530 27.33 17.08 -1.02
C LEU A 530 27.59 17.21 0.49
N THR A 531 27.03 18.27 1.05
CA THR A 531 27.10 18.66 2.45
C THR A 531 25.79 18.29 3.14
N PHE A 532 25.88 17.57 4.24
CA PHE A 532 24.73 17.12 5.01
C PHE A 532 24.78 17.73 6.40
N ASN A 533 23.73 18.48 6.75
CA ASN A 533 23.52 18.94 8.11
C ASN A 533 22.87 17.78 8.88
N TYR A 534 23.43 17.46 10.05
CA TYR A 534 23.04 16.31 10.84
C TYR A 534 22.91 16.65 12.33
N SER A 535 22.01 15.94 13.01
CA SER A 535 21.94 15.84 14.47
C SER A 535 21.74 14.39 14.87
N THR A 536 22.25 14.00 16.04
CA THR A 536 21.94 12.73 16.68
C THR A 536 21.97 12.88 18.20
N PRO A 537 20.93 12.42 18.93
CA PRO A 537 20.95 12.40 20.39
C PRO A 537 21.92 11.34 20.94
N ALA A 538 22.50 10.50 20.09
CA ALA A 538 23.50 9.48 20.43
C ALA A 538 24.81 9.70 19.64
N PRO A 539 25.59 10.75 19.95
CA PRO A 539 26.91 10.95 19.37
C PRO A 539 27.86 9.80 19.69
N ASP A 540 28.63 9.38 18.69
CA ASP A 540 29.69 8.40 18.81
C ASP A 540 30.80 8.78 17.80
N ALA A 541 32.06 8.61 18.17
CA ALA A 541 33.19 8.90 17.28
C ALA A 541 33.21 8.01 16.01
N LYS A 542 32.42 6.94 16.00
CA LYS A 542 32.23 5.98 14.90
C LYS A 542 30.90 6.13 14.15
N ASN A 543 30.07 7.11 14.47
CA ASN A 543 28.95 7.46 13.61
C ASN A 543 29.50 8.04 12.30
N TRP A 544 28.87 7.71 11.18
CA TRP A 544 29.38 8.06 9.85
C TRP A 544 28.25 8.33 8.86
N VAL A 545 28.56 9.13 7.84
CA VAL A 545 27.66 9.36 6.70
C VAL A 545 28.29 8.72 5.47
N GLY A 546 27.53 7.86 4.78
CA GLY A 546 27.99 7.11 3.61
C GLY A 546 27.10 7.35 2.39
N LEU A 547 27.71 7.64 1.24
CA LEU A 547 27.03 7.72 -0.06
C LEU A 547 27.16 6.38 -0.78
N PHE A 548 26.04 5.80 -1.20
CA PHE A 548 25.99 4.53 -1.93
C PHE A 548 25.36 4.75 -3.31
N ALA A 549 25.65 3.86 -4.26
CA ALA A 549 24.85 3.78 -5.49
C ALA A 549 23.39 3.46 -5.14
N TYR A 550 22.43 4.00 -5.89
CA TYR A 550 21.01 3.76 -5.65
C TYR A 550 20.69 2.27 -5.56
N SER A 551 19.88 1.89 -4.56
CA SER A 551 19.59 0.50 -4.15
C SER A 551 20.76 -0.34 -3.61
N ASN A 552 22.01 0.13 -3.60
CA ASN A 552 23.18 -0.62 -3.12
C ASN A 552 23.59 -0.29 -1.66
N GLY A 553 22.79 0.51 -0.95
CA GLY A 553 23.01 0.84 0.45
C GLY A 553 22.41 -0.15 1.45
N PRO A 554 22.52 0.11 2.77
CA PRO A 554 22.00 -0.76 3.82
C PRO A 554 20.54 -1.18 3.66
N GLU A 555 20.31 -2.48 3.85
CA GLU A 555 19.00 -3.14 3.77
C GLU A 555 18.79 -3.95 5.05
N TYR A 556 17.65 -3.76 5.73
CA TYR A 556 17.37 -4.31 7.08
C TYR A 556 18.53 -4.11 8.07
N ASP A 557 19.10 -2.90 8.09
CA ASP A 557 20.25 -2.47 8.90
C ASP A 557 21.54 -3.30 8.73
N LYS A 558 21.62 -4.08 7.66
CA LYS A 558 22.77 -4.91 7.29
C LYS A 558 23.48 -4.37 6.06
N LYS A 559 24.76 -4.71 5.96
CA LYS A 559 25.59 -4.37 4.80
C LYS A 559 25.14 -5.14 3.56
N ARG A 560 24.72 -4.41 2.52
CA ARG A 560 24.48 -4.91 1.17
C ARG A 560 25.66 -4.57 0.25
N GLY A 561 25.89 -3.28 -0.01
CA GLY A 561 27.04 -2.80 -0.79
C GLY A 561 28.14 -2.13 0.06
N ASN A 562 29.14 -1.57 -0.64
CA ASN A 562 30.12 -0.66 -0.07
C ASN A 562 29.71 0.80 -0.34
N PRO A 563 30.01 1.76 0.55
CA PRO A 563 29.91 3.17 0.23
C PRO A 563 30.93 3.57 -0.85
N ILE A 564 30.54 4.51 -1.71
CA ILE A 564 31.40 5.14 -2.74
C ILE A 564 32.35 6.13 -2.09
N THR A 565 31.85 6.89 -1.12
CA THR A 565 32.58 7.81 -0.27
C THR A 565 31.85 7.91 1.08
N TRP A 566 32.57 8.25 2.14
CA TRP A 566 32.02 8.36 3.48
C TRP A 566 32.90 9.24 4.37
N GLU A 567 32.32 9.81 5.43
CA GLU A 567 33.03 10.62 6.43
C GLU A 567 32.47 10.35 7.84
N TYR A 568 33.30 10.50 8.88
CA TYR A 568 32.87 10.37 10.28
C TYR A 568 32.15 11.64 10.80
N THR A 569 31.14 11.42 11.64
CA THR A 569 30.28 12.44 12.24
C THR A 569 30.37 12.37 13.77
N THR A 570 31.48 12.88 14.30
CA THR A 570 31.90 12.68 15.70
C THR A 570 31.14 13.54 16.73
N ALA A 571 30.32 14.50 16.29
CA ALA A 571 29.57 15.41 17.14
C ALA A 571 28.08 15.02 17.26
N GLY A 572 27.39 15.51 18.29
CA GLY A 572 25.93 15.35 18.43
C GLY A 572 25.13 16.17 17.42
N GLN A 573 25.75 17.17 16.81
CA GLN A 573 25.20 17.91 15.67
C GLN A 573 26.34 18.57 14.89
N GLY A 574 26.15 18.77 13.59
CA GLY A 574 27.15 19.39 12.75
C GLY A 574 26.77 19.40 11.27
N SER A 575 27.79 19.63 10.44
CA SER A 575 27.70 19.54 8.99
C SER A 575 28.85 18.67 8.50
N VAL A 576 28.59 17.73 7.59
CA VAL A 576 29.59 16.84 7.01
C VAL A 576 29.57 16.94 5.49
N GLN A 577 30.71 17.23 4.90
CA GLN A 577 30.87 17.35 3.46
C GLN A 577 31.52 16.07 2.92
N LEU A 578 30.79 15.30 2.10
CA LEU A 578 31.36 14.13 1.46
C LEU A 578 32.26 14.54 0.29
N SER A 579 33.50 14.07 0.30
CA SER A 579 34.43 14.27 -0.81
C SER A 579 34.02 13.43 -2.01
N VAL A 580 33.57 14.07 -3.09
CA VAL A 580 33.03 13.45 -4.32
C VAL A 580 33.70 13.91 -5.63
N PRO A 581 35.04 14.06 -5.70
CA PRO A 581 35.72 14.66 -6.87
C PRO A 581 35.57 13.85 -8.17
N ASN A 582 35.21 12.57 -8.09
CA ASN A 582 35.04 11.66 -9.22
C ASN A 582 33.67 10.94 -9.22
N LEU A 583 32.67 11.49 -8.52
CA LEU A 583 31.31 10.94 -8.58
C LEU A 583 30.75 11.12 -10.00
N LYS A 584 30.16 10.06 -10.55
CA LYS A 584 29.62 10.06 -11.92
C LYS A 584 28.14 10.49 -11.91
N PRO A 585 27.57 11.00 -13.01
CA PRO A 585 26.14 11.27 -13.06
C PRO A 585 25.32 9.99 -12.82
N GLY A 586 24.29 10.08 -11.96
CA GLY A 586 23.47 8.94 -11.56
C GLY A 586 22.62 9.20 -10.32
N THR A 587 21.82 8.22 -9.94
CA THR A 587 21.10 8.23 -8.65
C THR A 587 21.95 7.56 -7.58
N TYR A 588 21.97 8.15 -6.40
CA TYR A 588 22.71 7.73 -5.22
C TYR A 588 21.80 7.79 -4.00
N THR A 589 22.20 7.15 -2.92
CA THR A 589 21.48 7.16 -1.65
C THR A 589 22.47 7.42 -0.53
N ALA A 590 22.29 8.51 0.21
CA ALA A 590 23.11 8.84 1.37
C ALA A 590 22.42 8.36 2.66
N TYR A 591 23.19 7.73 3.54
CA TYR A 591 22.72 7.21 4.82
C TYR A 591 23.56 7.81 5.96
N PHE A 592 22.90 8.15 7.07
CA PHE A 592 23.55 8.41 8.34
C PHE A 592 23.52 7.13 9.18
N LEU A 593 24.69 6.61 9.54
CA LEU A 593 24.90 5.25 10.02
C LEU A 593 25.65 5.21 11.37
N ALA A 594 25.27 4.25 12.20
CA ALA A 594 25.76 4.14 13.58
C ALA A 594 27.02 3.26 13.70
N LYS A 595 28.04 3.80 14.39
CA LYS A 595 29.13 3.04 15.04
C LYS A 595 29.89 2.03 14.16
N ASP A 596 30.42 2.46 13.01
CA ASP A 596 31.01 1.65 11.91
C ASP A 596 30.06 0.59 11.30
N GLY A 597 28.83 0.48 11.82
CA GLY A 597 27.80 -0.44 11.38
C GLY A 597 26.96 0.12 10.23
N TYR A 598 25.96 -0.67 9.85
CA TYR A 598 25.04 -0.37 8.74
C TYR A 598 23.61 -0.12 9.25
N VAL A 599 23.47 0.06 10.58
CA VAL A 599 22.25 0.48 11.25
C VAL A 599 22.02 1.97 11.00
N LYS A 600 20.82 2.32 10.55
CA LYS A 600 20.45 3.70 10.22
C LYS A 600 20.15 4.54 11.47
N ILE A 601 20.65 5.78 11.49
CA ILE A 601 20.35 6.79 12.53
C ILE A 601 19.09 7.60 12.13
N THR A 602 18.85 7.75 10.83
CA THR A 602 17.71 8.44 10.22
C THR A 602 17.24 7.68 8.98
N GLU A 603 16.14 8.10 8.37
CA GLU A 603 15.89 7.74 6.97
C GLU A 603 17.04 8.20 6.05
N GLN A 604 17.18 7.52 4.92
CA GLN A 604 18.15 7.85 3.88
C GLN A 604 17.65 8.98 2.98
N ILE A 605 18.59 9.72 2.40
CA ILE A 605 18.31 10.72 1.37
C ILE A 605 18.66 10.13 0.01
N ASP A 606 17.66 9.95 -0.85
CA ASP A 606 17.91 9.68 -2.27
C ASP A 606 18.32 10.97 -2.98
N LEU A 607 19.41 10.87 -3.73
CA LEU A 607 20.13 11.97 -4.34
C LEU A 607 20.32 11.70 -5.83
N ARG A 608 19.67 12.50 -6.68
CA ARG A 608 20.04 12.55 -8.10
C ARG A 608 21.27 13.44 -8.23
N PHE A 609 22.44 12.84 -8.41
CA PHE A 609 23.64 13.59 -8.73
C PHE A 609 23.76 13.68 -10.24
N GLU A 610 23.43 14.84 -10.79
CA GLU A 610 23.46 15.08 -12.24
C GLU A 610 24.89 15.44 -12.71
N GLY A 611 25.86 15.54 -11.80
CA GLY A 611 27.15 16.15 -12.07
C GLY A 611 27.09 17.66 -11.85
N PHE A 612 28.03 18.19 -11.06
CA PHE A 612 28.13 19.63 -10.83
C PHE A 612 28.60 20.35 -12.10
N GLY A 613 27.84 21.34 -12.54
CA GLY A 613 28.24 22.23 -13.62
C GLY A 613 27.07 23.09 -14.14
N PRO A 614 27.31 23.96 -15.14
CA PRO A 614 26.25 24.74 -15.79
C PRO A 614 25.12 23.83 -16.26
N VAL A 615 23.87 24.23 -16.05
CA VAL A 615 22.68 23.40 -16.32
C VAL A 615 22.65 22.91 -17.76
N LYS A 616 22.32 21.63 -17.97
CA LYS A 616 22.15 20.99 -19.29
C LYS A 616 21.04 19.95 -19.25
N PHE A 617 20.29 19.87 -20.33
CA PHE A 617 19.41 18.72 -20.58
C PHE A 617 20.23 17.51 -21.05
N ILE A 618 19.75 16.30 -20.73
CA ILE A 618 20.29 15.01 -21.22
C ILE A 618 20.18 14.92 -22.75
N VAL A 619 19.18 15.59 -23.31
CA VAL A 619 18.75 15.52 -24.71
C VAL A 619 18.51 16.92 -25.28
N GLN A 620 18.70 17.09 -26.59
CA GLN A 620 18.45 18.38 -27.28
C GLN A 620 17.00 18.51 -27.78
N GLU A 621 16.37 17.38 -28.08
CA GLU A 621 14.95 17.29 -28.42
C GLU A 621 14.24 16.24 -27.57
N PHE A 622 12.95 16.45 -27.31
CA PHE A 622 12.06 15.50 -26.66
C PHE A 622 10.70 15.48 -27.38
N THR A 623 10.03 14.33 -27.44
CA THR A 623 8.67 14.22 -27.98
C THR A 623 7.74 13.68 -26.90
N THR A 624 6.66 14.40 -26.62
CA THR A 624 5.67 14.05 -25.59
C THR A 624 4.71 12.96 -26.08
N HIS A 625 3.78 12.53 -25.21
CA HIS A 625 2.57 11.89 -25.67
C HIS A 625 1.79 12.81 -26.65
N ASN A 626 0.96 12.18 -27.48
CA ASN A 626 0.10 12.92 -28.40
C ASN A 626 -0.93 13.78 -27.65
N ALA A 627 -1.27 14.95 -28.19
CA ALA A 627 -2.38 15.79 -27.76
C ALA A 627 -3.55 15.70 -28.76
N ARG A 628 -4.76 16.17 -28.40
CA ARG A 628 -5.91 16.30 -29.32
C ARG A 628 -6.43 17.73 -29.33
N VAL A 629 -6.80 18.24 -30.51
CA VAL A 629 -7.48 19.54 -30.65
C VAL A 629 -8.74 19.61 -29.78
N GLY A 630 -8.72 20.52 -28.80
CA GLY A 630 -9.81 20.78 -27.85
C GLY A 630 -9.75 20.01 -26.53
N ASP A 631 -8.82 19.06 -26.36
CA ASP A 631 -8.62 18.35 -25.09
C ASP A 631 -7.54 19.06 -24.25
N LYS A 632 -7.57 18.89 -22.92
CA LYS A 632 -6.45 19.31 -22.06
C LYS A 632 -5.22 18.46 -22.32
N PHE A 633 -4.04 19.08 -22.22
CA PHE A 633 -2.74 18.43 -22.37
C PHE A 633 -1.81 18.90 -21.25
N GLU A 634 -1.08 17.97 -20.63
CA GLU A 634 -0.04 18.24 -19.63
C GLU A 634 1.10 17.22 -19.77
N ALA A 635 2.36 17.66 -19.79
CA ALA A 635 3.54 16.80 -19.85
C ALA A 635 4.70 17.38 -19.03
N SER A 636 5.40 16.53 -18.27
CA SER A 636 6.60 16.93 -17.51
C SER A 636 7.86 16.79 -18.36
N ILE A 637 8.78 17.75 -18.24
CA ILE A 637 10.17 17.64 -18.72
C ILE A 637 11.21 17.77 -17.61
N ARG A 638 10.78 17.91 -16.34
CA ARG A 638 11.65 18.21 -15.18
C ARG A 638 12.84 17.27 -15.09
N GLY A 639 12.59 15.97 -15.25
CA GLY A 639 13.59 14.92 -15.15
C GLY A 639 14.53 14.78 -16.36
N LEU A 640 14.38 15.60 -17.41
CA LEU A 640 15.29 15.61 -18.56
C LEU A 640 16.51 16.52 -18.35
N VAL A 641 16.60 17.26 -17.25
CA VAL A 641 17.88 17.88 -16.82
C VAL A 641 18.85 16.76 -16.40
N GLY A 642 20.13 16.91 -16.74
CA GLY A 642 21.14 15.86 -16.59
C GLY A 642 22.56 16.33 -16.28
N VAL A 643 22.76 17.64 -16.12
CA VAL A 643 23.87 18.31 -15.42
C VAL A 643 23.28 19.56 -14.80
N SER A 644 23.65 19.91 -13.58
CA SER A 644 23.10 21.07 -12.87
C SER A 644 24.04 21.61 -11.77
N PRO A 645 23.96 22.90 -11.39
CA PRO A 645 24.71 23.42 -10.24
C PRO A 645 24.21 22.82 -8.92
N ASP A 646 22.88 22.65 -8.81
CA ASP A 646 22.16 22.07 -7.67
C ASP A 646 20.78 21.51 -8.14
N ALA A 647 19.86 21.23 -7.22
CA ALA A 647 18.51 20.74 -7.55
C ALA A 647 17.50 21.86 -7.91
N ASN A 648 17.86 23.14 -7.80
CA ASN A 648 16.96 24.30 -7.80
C ASN A 648 16.74 24.88 -9.20
N ASN A 649 16.55 24.02 -10.20
CA ASN A 649 16.27 24.43 -11.57
C ASN A 649 14.88 25.05 -11.70
N THR A 650 14.81 26.20 -12.38
CA THR A 650 13.54 26.84 -12.77
C THR A 650 13.36 26.78 -14.28
N PHE A 651 12.14 26.46 -14.72
CA PHE A 651 11.79 26.31 -16.13
C PHE A 651 10.89 27.45 -16.61
N ARG A 652 11.01 27.83 -17.89
CA ARG A 652 10.13 28.80 -18.54
C ARG A 652 9.99 28.54 -20.03
N LEU A 653 8.88 29.01 -20.62
CA LEU A 653 8.74 29.10 -22.07
C LEU A 653 9.78 30.09 -22.62
N ALA A 654 10.56 29.66 -23.62
CA ALA A 654 11.53 30.50 -24.32
C ALA A 654 10.99 30.94 -25.69
N SER A 655 10.39 30.02 -26.45
CA SER A 655 9.70 30.30 -27.71
C SER A 655 8.77 29.13 -28.12
N SER A 656 7.88 29.37 -29.08
CA SER A 656 6.99 28.34 -29.63
C SER A 656 6.68 28.55 -31.11
N ASP A 657 6.63 27.48 -31.90
CA ASP A 657 6.00 27.41 -33.22
C ASP A 657 4.78 26.47 -33.14
N LYS A 658 3.60 26.98 -33.48
CA LYS A 658 2.28 26.31 -33.35
C LYS A 658 1.92 25.87 -31.92
N GLY A 659 2.76 26.19 -30.93
CA GLY A 659 2.62 25.93 -29.50
C GLY A 659 2.05 27.10 -28.69
N ASP A 660 1.43 28.08 -29.35
CA ASP A 660 0.94 29.35 -28.76
C ASP A 660 -0.17 29.16 -27.70
N TRP A 661 -0.65 27.93 -27.56
CA TRP A 661 -1.63 27.43 -26.60
C TRP A 661 -0.99 26.77 -25.36
N THR A 662 0.34 26.66 -25.33
CA THR A 662 1.11 26.04 -24.24
C THR A 662 1.60 27.07 -23.24
N SER A 663 1.67 26.66 -21.98
CA SER A 663 2.39 27.34 -20.90
C SER A 663 3.41 26.39 -20.28
N VAL A 664 4.40 26.92 -19.57
CA VAL A 664 5.41 26.13 -18.86
C VAL A 664 5.48 26.63 -17.42
N SER A 665 5.29 25.73 -16.45
CA SER A 665 5.44 26.04 -15.03
C SER A 665 6.91 26.16 -14.60
N ALA A 666 7.14 26.81 -13.46
CA ALA A 666 8.48 26.91 -12.87
C ALA A 666 9.13 25.53 -12.59
N ASP A 667 8.32 24.49 -12.37
CA ASP A 667 8.72 23.09 -12.16
C ASP A 667 8.93 22.27 -13.45
N GLY A 668 8.73 22.85 -14.64
CA GLY A 668 8.94 22.16 -15.91
C GLY A 668 7.76 21.31 -16.38
N ILE A 669 6.53 21.66 -15.99
CA ILE A 669 5.30 21.09 -16.57
C ILE A 669 4.86 21.97 -17.74
N ILE A 670 4.70 21.36 -18.92
CA ILE A 670 4.14 21.97 -20.12
C ILE A 670 2.65 21.67 -20.14
N SER A 671 1.77 22.68 -20.18
CA SER A 671 0.31 22.49 -20.13
C SER A 671 -0.46 23.39 -21.10
N GLY A 672 -1.66 22.97 -21.51
CA GLY A 672 -2.54 23.80 -22.34
C GLY A 672 -3.74 23.07 -22.96
N THR A 673 -4.30 23.65 -24.02
CA THR A 673 -5.38 23.06 -24.84
C THR A 673 -5.22 23.50 -26.31
N PRO A 674 -4.83 22.60 -27.24
CA PRO A 674 -4.50 22.99 -28.60
C PRO A 674 -5.73 23.32 -29.45
N GLY A 675 -5.65 24.44 -30.19
CA GLY A 675 -6.68 24.86 -31.16
C GLY A 675 -6.49 24.34 -32.59
N ARG A 676 -5.33 23.74 -32.92
CA ARG A 676 -4.99 23.28 -34.30
C ARG A 676 -4.16 22.00 -34.29
N GLN A 677 -4.38 21.15 -35.29
CA GLN A 677 -3.63 19.90 -35.50
C GLN A 677 -2.23 20.15 -36.09
N GLY A 678 -1.34 19.17 -35.98
CA GLY A 678 0.06 19.22 -36.42
C GLY A 678 1.01 19.17 -35.23
N THR A 679 2.32 19.20 -35.48
CA THR A 679 3.32 19.21 -34.39
C THR A 679 3.52 20.65 -33.90
N ALA A 680 3.24 20.90 -32.64
CA ALA A 680 3.71 22.09 -31.94
C ALA A 680 5.17 21.87 -31.51
N VAL A 681 5.99 22.91 -31.61
CA VAL A 681 7.39 22.92 -31.16
C VAL A 681 7.52 23.99 -30.10
N VAL A 682 7.97 23.60 -28.92
CA VAL A 682 8.02 24.41 -27.69
C VAL A 682 9.45 24.39 -27.18
N THR A 683 10.15 25.52 -27.25
CA THR A 683 11.50 25.64 -26.68
C THR A 683 11.36 26.04 -25.22
N VAL A 684 11.82 25.18 -24.32
CA VAL A 684 11.82 25.42 -22.87
C VAL A 684 13.23 25.77 -22.42
N GLU A 685 13.38 26.84 -21.64
CA GLU A 685 14.63 27.20 -20.99
C GLU A 685 14.62 26.76 -19.54
N ALA A 686 15.63 25.99 -19.13
CA ALA A 686 15.98 25.76 -17.73
C ALA A 686 17.04 26.79 -17.31
N THR A 687 16.89 27.35 -16.11
CA THR A 687 17.88 28.22 -15.46
C THR A 687 18.29 27.61 -14.12
N GLY A 688 19.59 27.37 -13.94
CA GLY A 688 20.17 26.89 -12.69
C GLY A 688 20.46 28.03 -11.70
N SER A 689 20.76 27.70 -10.45
CA SER A 689 20.98 28.68 -9.37
C SER A 689 22.21 29.58 -9.56
N ASP A 690 23.21 29.13 -10.32
CA ASP A 690 24.37 29.94 -10.75
C ASP A 690 24.05 30.93 -11.89
N GLY A 691 22.81 30.94 -12.39
CA GLY A 691 22.38 31.74 -13.53
C GLY A 691 22.70 31.12 -14.90
N SER A 692 23.30 29.92 -14.95
CA SER A 692 23.49 29.17 -16.18
C SER A 692 22.17 28.75 -16.81
N LYS A 693 22.18 28.52 -18.13
CA LYS A 693 20.98 28.28 -18.94
C LYS A 693 21.17 27.20 -19.98
N ALA A 694 20.16 26.35 -20.14
CA ALA A 694 20.04 25.39 -21.22
C ALA A 694 18.63 25.44 -21.83
N GLN A 695 18.51 24.99 -23.07
CA GLN A 695 17.24 24.92 -23.78
C GLN A 695 16.97 23.51 -24.31
N LEU A 696 15.71 23.09 -24.23
CA LEU A 696 15.19 21.83 -24.75
C LEU A 696 14.12 22.12 -25.82
N THR A 697 14.23 21.47 -26.98
CA THR A 697 13.21 21.53 -28.03
C THR A 697 12.16 20.44 -27.79
N VAL A 698 10.97 20.80 -27.35
CA VAL A 698 9.90 19.84 -27.06
C VAL A 698 8.89 19.81 -28.21
N ARG A 699 8.65 18.62 -28.77
CA ARG A 699 7.69 18.36 -29.83
C ARG A 699 6.42 17.76 -29.23
N VAL A 700 5.29 18.44 -29.42
CA VAL A 700 3.96 17.95 -29.01
C VAL A 700 3.15 17.63 -30.26
N PRO A 701 2.93 16.34 -30.61
CA PRO A 701 2.15 15.98 -31.79
C PRO A 701 0.65 16.14 -31.50
N VAL A 702 0.00 17.11 -32.13
CA VAL A 702 -1.44 17.36 -31.98
C VAL A 702 -2.25 16.65 -33.07
N ARG A 703 -3.08 15.70 -32.64
CA ARG A 703 -4.07 14.97 -33.44
C ARG A 703 -5.34 15.81 -33.64
N SER A 704 -6.06 15.55 -34.73
CA SER A 704 -7.37 16.18 -34.96
C SER A 704 -8.38 15.73 -33.90
N LYS A 705 -9.46 16.50 -33.71
CA LYS A 705 -10.51 16.15 -32.75
C LYS A 705 -11.16 14.79 -33.04
N THR A 706 -11.15 14.33 -34.30
CA THR A 706 -11.82 13.10 -34.76
C THR A 706 -10.88 11.95 -35.13
N SER A 707 -9.57 12.18 -35.28
CA SER A 707 -8.57 11.11 -35.44
C SER A 707 -8.40 10.30 -34.16
N GLN A 708 -7.77 9.12 -34.25
CA GLN A 708 -7.36 8.36 -33.07
C GLN A 708 -6.17 9.09 -32.40
N LEU A 709 -6.09 9.08 -31.08
CA LEU A 709 -4.99 9.74 -30.38
C LEU A 709 -3.63 9.06 -30.67
N VAL A 710 -3.64 7.75 -30.86
CA VAL A 710 -2.49 6.92 -31.26
C VAL A 710 -2.89 6.09 -32.48
N GLU A 711 -2.24 6.31 -33.62
CA GLU A 711 -2.46 5.56 -34.86
C GLU A 711 -1.33 4.56 -35.16
N LYS A 712 -0.16 4.80 -34.55
CA LYS A 712 1.01 3.93 -34.53
C LYS A 712 1.52 3.82 -33.11
N LEU A 713 1.90 2.61 -32.70
CA LEU A 713 2.42 2.27 -31.38
C LEU A 713 3.83 1.69 -31.54
N THR A 714 4.82 2.38 -31.01
CA THR A 714 6.22 1.93 -31.00
C THR A 714 6.48 1.15 -29.71
N VAL A 715 6.69 -0.16 -29.80
CA VAL A 715 6.94 -1.04 -28.66
C VAL A 715 8.42 -1.42 -28.63
N LEU A 716 9.02 -1.45 -27.44
CA LEU A 716 10.43 -1.81 -27.20
C LEU A 716 10.51 -2.89 -26.12
N SER A 717 11.35 -3.91 -26.30
CA SER A 717 11.82 -4.82 -25.24
C SER A 717 13.29 -4.53 -24.97
N PHE A 718 13.67 -4.32 -23.71
CA PHE A 718 14.99 -3.83 -23.33
C PHE A 718 15.43 -4.35 -21.95
N ASN A 719 16.24 -5.41 -21.94
CA ASN A 719 16.99 -5.83 -20.76
C ASN A 719 17.98 -4.70 -20.41
N LEU A 720 17.97 -4.21 -19.16
CA LEU A 720 18.84 -3.12 -18.73
C LEU A 720 20.25 -3.56 -18.35
N TRP A 721 20.50 -4.86 -18.16
CA TRP A 721 21.72 -5.42 -17.57
C TRP A 721 21.99 -4.87 -16.16
N HIS A 722 21.38 -5.49 -15.15
CA HIS A 722 21.43 -5.04 -13.75
C HIS A 722 21.11 -3.53 -13.61
N GLY A 723 19.98 -3.07 -14.19
CA GLY A 723 19.56 -1.66 -14.23
C GLY A 723 20.41 -0.72 -15.10
N GLY A 724 21.44 -1.24 -15.77
CA GLY A 724 22.47 -0.49 -16.52
C GLY A 724 23.72 -0.21 -15.71
N THR A 725 23.78 -0.63 -14.45
CA THR A 725 24.84 -0.26 -13.49
C THR A 725 26.23 -0.73 -13.89
N GLN A 726 26.32 -1.65 -14.86
CA GLN A 726 27.58 -2.12 -15.43
C GLN A 726 28.25 -1.12 -16.39
N VAL A 727 27.59 -0.01 -16.77
CA VAL A 727 28.14 0.99 -17.71
C VAL A 727 28.17 2.39 -17.08
N ASN A 728 29.22 3.18 -17.36
CA ASN A 728 29.35 4.56 -16.89
C ASN A 728 28.34 5.49 -17.58
N ASP A 729 27.79 6.48 -16.88
CA ASP A 729 26.73 7.40 -17.39
C ASP A 729 25.42 6.69 -17.81
N TYR A 730 25.18 5.47 -17.32
CA TYR A 730 24.07 4.61 -17.80
C TYR A 730 22.70 5.28 -17.77
N HIS A 731 22.39 6.10 -16.76
CA HIS A 731 21.11 6.79 -16.69
C HIS A 731 20.91 7.77 -17.87
N ASN A 732 21.89 8.64 -18.12
CA ASN A 732 21.78 9.61 -19.20
C ASN A 732 21.82 8.90 -20.57
N LYS A 733 22.62 7.85 -20.72
CA LYS A 733 22.64 6.96 -21.90
C LYS A 733 21.28 6.31 -22.16
N GLN A 734 20.66 5.71 -21.15
CA GLN A 734 19.32 5.12 -21.23
C GLN A 734 18.27 6.17 -21.60
N ILE A 735 18.30 7.37 -21.03
CA ILE A 735 17.35 8.44 -21.39
C ILE A 735 17.59 8.94 -22.81
N ARG A 736 18.84 9.19 -23.24
CA ARG A 736 19.18 9.50 -24.65
C ARG A 736 18.59 8.44 -25.58
N PHE A 737 18.84 7.16 -25.31
CA PHE A 737 18.34 6.04 -26.10
C PHE A 737 16.81 5.99 -26.13
N LEU A 738 16.13 5.99 -24.98
CA LEU A 738 14.68 5.87 -24.90
C LEU A 738 13.98 7.03 -25.63
N THR A 739 14.45 8.28 -25.46
CA THR A 739 13.88 9.43 -26.18
C THR A 739 14.13 9.36 -27.70
N ALA A 740 15.31 8.90 -28.14
CA ALA A 740 15.65 8.82 -29.55
C ALA A 740 15.04 7.60 -30.27
N SER A 741 14.71 6.54 -29.52
CA SER A 741 14.14 5.30 -30.05
C SER A 741 12.77 5.48 -30.71
N GLY A 742 12.04 6.52 -30.30
CA GLY A 742 10.64 6.77 -30.65
C GLY A 742 9.62 6.05 -29.74
N ALA A 743 10.05 5.08 -28.93
CA ALA A 743 9.21 4.15 -28.16
C ALA A 743 8.06 4.82 -27.40
N ASP A 744 6.85 4.30 -27.59
CA ASP A 744 5.63 4.68 -26.89
C ASP A 744 5.43 3.84 -25.61
N VAL A 745 5.81 2.56 -25.65
CA VAL A 745 5.76 1.64 -24.50
C VAL A 745 7.00 0.75 -24.51
N VAL A 746 7.56 0.49 -23.33
CA VAL A 746 8.81 -0.25 -23.12
C VAL A 746 8.59 -1.36 -22.09
N GLY A 747 8.85 -2.61 -22.47
CA GLY A 747 9.05 -3.73 -21.55
C GLY A 747 10.51 -3.76 -21.11
N VAL A 748 10.74 -3.81 -19.81
CA VAL A 748 12.06 -3.64 -19.18
C VAL A 748 12.41 -4.91 -18.39
N GLN A 749 13.59 -5.48 -18.62
CA GLN A 749 14.11 -6.68 -17.93
C GLN A 749 15.41 -6.39 -17.17
N GLU A 750 15.81 -7.27 -16.25
CA GLU A 750 16.85 -7.06 -15.22
C GLU A 750 16.86 -5.64 -14.61
N SER A 751 15.68 -5.07 -14.42
CA SER A 751 15.56 -3.67 -14.05
C SER A 751 16.25 -3.39 -12.73
N GLN A 752 16.15 -4.30 -11.76
CA GLN A 752 16.42 -4.09 -10.34
C GLN A 752 15.57 -2.93 -9.77
N ARG A 753 14.62 -3.29 -8.89
CA ARG A 753 13.56 -2.43 -8.31
C ARG A 753 13.94 -0.96 -8.13
N GLY A 754 13.15 -0.06 -8.71
CA GLY A 754 13.32 1.40 -8.66
C GLY A 754 13.99 1.98 -9.91
N ASN A 755 14.66 1.17 -10.74
CA ASN A 755 15.20 1.65 -12.01
C ASN A 755 14.12 1.93 -13.06
N VAL A 756 12.99 1.21 -13.03
CA VAL A 756 11.86 1.48 -13.93
C VAL A 756 11.25 2.84 -13.57
N HIS A 757 11.03 3.09 -12.27
CA HIS A 757 10.62 4.39 -11.75
C HIS A 757 11.63 5.51 -12.09
N ARG A 758 12.94 5.29 -11.90
CA ARG A 758 14.02 6.24 -12.29
C ARG A 758 13.92 6.69 -13.75
N LEU A 759 13.65 5.76 -14.67
CA LEU A 759 13.52 6.06 -16.09
C LEU A 759 12.18 6.72 -16.41
N ALA A 760 11.08 6.25 -15.84
CA ALA A 760 9.75 6.81 -16.02
C ALA A 760 9.62 8.25 -15.51
N TYR A 761 10.15 8.53 -14.30
CA TYR A 761 10.21 9.88 -13.72
C TYR A 761 11.02 10.84 -14.60
N ALA A 762 12.15 10.39 -15.13
CA ALA A 762 12.99 11.19 -16.01
C ALA A 762 12.31 11.54 -17.34
N LEU A 763 11.50 10.63 -17.88
CA LEU A 763 10.70 10.83 -19.10
C LEU A 763 9.35 11.55 -18.86
N GLY A 764 8.90 11.66 -17.61
CA GLY A 764 7.55 12.12 -17.28
C GLY A 764 6.44 11.14 -17.72
N TRP A 765 6.72 9.83 -17.72
CA TRP A 765 5.87 8.76 -18.23
C TRP A 765 5.28 7.90 -17.10
N TYR A 766 4.24 7.12 -17.42
CA TYR A 766 3.63 6.14 -16.51
C TYR A 766 4.50 4.90 -16.38
N PHE A 767 4.40 4.17 -15.26
CA PHE A 767 5.11 2.90 -15.09
C PHE A 767 4.40 1.91 -14.18
N TRP A 768 4.88 0.67 -14.25
CA TRP A 768 4.63 -0.43 -13.32
C TRP A 768 5.93 -1.24 -13.18
N GLU A 769 6.26 -1.75 -12.00
CA GLU A 769 7.49 -2.53 -11.77
C GLU A 769 7.35 -3.58 -10.65
N THR A 770 8.12 -4.67 -10.76
CA THR A 770 8.29 -5.69 -9.71
C THR A 770 9.68 -5.53 -9.06
N ARG A 771 10.30 -6.63 -8.61
CA ARG A 771 11.72 -6.65 -8.22
C ARG A 771 12.65 -6.51 -9.43
N ASP A 772 12.23 -7.00 -10.59
CA ASP A 772 13.14 -7.38 -11.68
C ASP A 772 12.63 -7.00 -13.08
N ILE A 773 11.32 -7.02 -13.31
CA ILE A 773 10.71 -6.58 -14.57
C ILE A 773 9.86 -5.31 -14.36
N GLY A 774 9.59 -4.59 -15.44
CA GLY A 774 8.60 -3.50 -15.43
C GLY A 774 8.15 -3.07 -16.81
N ILE A 775 7.20 -2.13 -16.85
CA ILE A 775 6.67 -1.55 -18.07
C ILE A 775 6.66 -0.02 -17.90
N ILE A 776 7.22 0.70 -18.87
CA ILE A 776 7.17 2.17 -18.94
C ILE A 776 6.29 2.55 -20.13
N SER A 777 5.34 3.48 -19.93
CA SER A 777 4.36 3.86 -20.94
C SER A 777 4.20 5.37 -21.05
N ARG A 778 4.32 5.88 -22.27
CA ARG A 778 4.02 7.26 -22.66
C ARG A 778 2.53 7.62 -22.47
N TYR A 779 1.65 6.62 -22.36
CA TYR A 779 0.20 6.78 -22.19
C TYR A 779 -0.30 6.12 -20.88
N PRO A 780 -1.48 6.51 -20.34
CA PRO A 780 -1.94 6.04 -19.04
C PRO A 780 -2.07 4.53 -18.92
N ILE A 781 -1.49 3.97 -17.86
CA ILE A 781 -1.80 2.60 -17.40
C ILE A 781 -3.15 2.66 -16.64
N THR A 782 -4.14 1.89 -17.10
CA THR A 782 -5.52 1.90 -16.57
C THR A 782 -5.85 0.70 -15.69
N GLN A 783 -5.10 -0.40 -15.81
CA GLN A 783 -5.27 -1.62 -15.01
C GLN A 783 -3.93 -2.36 -14.86
N GLN A 784 -3.66 -2.91 -13.69
CA GLN A 784 -2.67 -3.98 -13.49
C GLN A 784 -3.41 -5.32 -13.38
N TYR A 785 -2.81 -6.39 -13.91
CA TYR A 785 -3.25 -7.77 -13.75
C TYR A 785 -2.38 -8.51 -12.72
N PRO A 786 -2.82 -9.67 -12.18
CA PRO A 786 -1.98 -10.47 -11.29
C PRO A 786 -0.66 -10.89 -11.94
N ASP A 787 0.42 -10.76 -11.18
CA ASP A 787 1.76 -11.17 -11.59
C ASP A 787 1.88 -12.72 -11.57
N THR A 788 2.72 -13.26 -12.45
CA THR A 788 3.14 -14.67 -12.51
C THR A 788 4.58 -14.81 -11.99
N SER A 789 5.10 -16.03 -11.87
CA SER A 789 6.47 -16.25 -11.36
C SER A 789 7.60 -15.59 -12.18
N ALA A 790 7.35 -15.21 -13.44
CA ALA A 790 8.35 -14.62 -14.34
C ALA A 790 7.82 -13.49 -15.27
N ALA A 791 6.56 -13.07 -15.12
CA ALA A 791 5.96 -12.01 -15.92
C ALA A 791 4.88 -11.24 -15.15
N GLY A 792 4.57 -10.03 -15.59
CA GLY A 792 3.38 -9.30 -15.16
C GLY A 792 2.86 -8.43 -16.31
N SER A 793 1.66 -7.87 -16.15
CA SER A 793 1.01 -7.17 -17.25
C SER A 793 0.08 -6.03 -16.83
N VAL A 794 -0.10 -5.10 -17.78
CA VAL A 794 -0.91 -3.90 -17.60
C VAL A 794 -1.76 -3.60 -18.83
N ARG A 795 -2.92 -2.97 -18.61
CA ARG A 795 -3.72 -2.32 -19.65
C ARG A 795 -3.25 -0.89 -19.81
N ILE A 796 -3.05 -0.47 -21.06
CA ILE A 796 -2.61 0.87 -21.43
C ILE A 796 -3.69 1.49 -22.31
N SER A 797 -4.19 2.65 -21.90
CA SER A 797 -5.18 3.40 -22.67
C SER A 797 -4.50 4.32 -23.67
N LEU A 798 -4.79 4.11 -24.95
CA LEU A 798 -4.22 4.83 -26.08
C LEU A 798 -5.18 5.90 -26.65
N ASP A 799 -6.49 5.78 -26.42
CA ASP A 799 -7.50 6.82 -26.73
C ASP A 799 -8.75 6.68 -25.83
N GLY A 800 -8.54 6.61 -24.50
CA GLY A 800 -9.59 6.18 -23.57
C GLY A 800 -10.04 4.74 -23.89
N ASP A 801 -11.28 4.43 -23.55
CA ASP A 801 -11.93 3.13 -23.80
C ASP A 801 -12.08 2.78 -25.30
N LYS A 802 -11.75 3.72 -26.22
CA LYS A 802 -11.87 3.53 -27.68
C LYS A 802 -10.67 2.82 -28.30
N SER A 803 -9.54 2.81 -27.60
CA SER A 803 -8.30 2.21 -28.06
C SER A 803 -7.44 1.90 -26.85
N GLU A 804 -7.27 0.63 -26.55
CA GLU A 804 -6.41 0.14 -25.48
C GLU A 804 -5.51 -0.98 -26.00
N VAL A 805 -4.49 -1.34 -25.22
CA VAL A 805 -3.67 -2.54 -25.44
C VAL A 805 -3.38 -3.17 -24.08
N VAL A 806 -3.36 -4.51 -23.98
CA VAL A 806 -2.77 -5.20 -22.82
C VAL A 806 -1.36 -5.60 -23.17
N MET A 807 -0.40 -5.27 -22.31
CA MET A 807 1.00 -5.59 -22.50
C MET A 807 1.51 -6.41 -21.32
N TRP A 808 1.98 -7.61 -21.62
CA TRP A 808 2.77 -8.46 -20.75
C TRP A 808 4.26 -8.19 -20.96
N ASN A 809 5.02 -8.30 -19.89
CA ASN A 809 6.47 -8.29 -19.93
C ASN A 809 7.04 -9.42 -19.06
N THR A 810 8.06 -10.12 -19.55
CA THR A 810 8.68 -11.28 -18.89
C THR A 810 10.21 -11.23 -18.86
N HIS A 811 10.79 -11.88 -17.86
CA HIS A 811 12.21 -12.27 -17.82
C HIS A 811 12.27 -13.71 -17.30
N LEU A 812 12.65 -14.65 -18.18
CA LEU A 812 12.66 -16.09 -17.86
C LEU A 812 14.02 -16.53 -17.29
N GLY A 813 14.06 -17.69 -16.61
CA GLY A 813 15.30 -18.22 -16.00
C GLY A 813 16.46 -18.42 -16.99
N TYR A 814 17.67 -17.99 -16.62
CA TYR A 814 18.84 -18.01 -17.52
C TYR A 814 19.64 -19.33 -17.55
N ASP A 815 19.74 -20.05 -16.42
CA ASP A 815 20.52 -21.28 -16.29
C ASP A 815 19.64 -22.53 -16.10
N PRO A 816 20.00 -23.69 -16.67
CA PRO A 816 21.00 -23.89 -17.72
C PRO A 816 20.60 -23.26 -19.05
N TYR A 817 21.56 -22.95 -19.93
CA TYR A 817 21.29 -22.40 -21.26
C TYR A 817 21.46 -23.47 -22.35
N GLY A 818 20.38 -23.83 -23.04
CA GLY A 818 20.34 -24.96 -23.98
C GLY A 818 21.35 -24.92 -25.15
N PRO A 819 21.69 -23.75 -25.72
CA PRO A 819 22.77 -23.64 -26.71
C PRO A 819 24.15 -24.07 -26.17
N TYR A 820 24.48 -23.80 -24.91
CA TYR A 820 25.70 -24.35 -24.29
C TYR A 820 25.63 -25.88 -24.19
N ASP A 821 24.46 -26.43 -23.86
CA ASP A 821 24.28 -27.88 -23.74
C ASP A 821 24.48 -28.61 -25.07
N PHE A 822 24.07 -28.00 -26.18
CA PHE A 822 24.41 -28.49 -27.52
C PHE A 822 25.88 -28.22 -27.88
N CYS A 823 26.29 -26.95 -27.93
CA CYS A 823 27.57 -26.52 -28.52
C CYS A 823 28.80 -26.95 -27.72
N PHE A 824 28.68 -27.03 -26.40
CA PHE A 824 29.80 -27.34 -25.50
C PHE A 824 29.65 -28.72 -24.86
N SER A 825 28.48 -29.03 -24.30
CA SER A 825 28.25 -30.30 -23.60
C SER A 825 27.87 -31.47 -24.53
N ASN A 826 27.61 -31.21 -25.82
CA ASN A 826 27.24 -32.21 -26.83
C ASN A 826 26.03 -33.08 -26.43
N MET A 827 25.06 -32.51 -25.71
CA MET A 827 23.87 -33.21 -25.24
C MET A 827 22.91 -33.58 -26.38
N THR A 828 22.14 -34.66 -26.20
CA THR A 828 21.09 -35.03 -27.14
C THR A 828 19.89 -34.09 -27.05
N ARG A 829 19.06 -34.06 -28.11
CA ARG A 829 17.81 -33.28 -28.15
C ARG A 829 16.94 -33.51 -26.91
N ASP A 830 16.79 -34.76 -26.48
CA ASP A 830 15.95 -35.14 -25.35
C ASP A 830 16.53 -34.66 -24.00
N GLN A 831 17.86 -34.63 -23.87
CA GLN A 831 18.55 -34.08 -22.70
C GLN A 831 18.38 -32.56 -22.62
N VAL A 832 18.48 -31.83 -23.75
CA VAL A 832 18.26 -30.38 -23.78
C VAL A 832 16.80 -30.04 -23.52
N LEU A 833 15.83 -30.75 -24.12
CA LEU A 833 14.40 -30.56 -23.81
C LEU A 833 14.08 -30.79 -22.32
N LYS A 834 14.74 -31.76 -21.68
CA LYS A 834 14.62 -31.95 -20.22
C LYS A 834 15.22 -30.77 -19.43
N ARG A 835 16.35 -30.21 -19.88
CA ARG A 835 16.98 -29.05 -19.24
C ARG A 835 16.24 -27.72 -19.46
N GLU A 836 15.51 -27.58 -20.58
CA GLU A 836 14.55 -26.46 -20.77
C GLU A 836 13.39 -26.51 -19.77
N GLU A 837 12.99 -27.68 -19.27
CA GLU A 837 12.02 -27.80 -18.16
C GLU A 837 12.69 -27.57 -16.80
N GLU A 838 13.91 -28.09 -16.58
CA GLU A 838 14.68 -27.90 -15.34
C GLU A 838 15.13 -26.44 -15.09
N SER A 839 15.33 -25.65 -16.15
CA SER A 839 15.67 -24.21 -16.09
C SER A 839 14.57 -23.31 -15.54
N GLY A 840 13.34 -23.84 -15.39
CA GLY A 840 12.16 -23.05 -15.06
C GLY A 840 11.54 -22.31 -16.26
N ARG A 841 12.26 -22.05 -17.37
CA ARG A 841 11.72 -21.32 -18.54
C ARG A 841 10.45 -21.94 -19.10
N THR A 842 10.43 -23.28 -19.24
CA THR A 842 9.28 -24.00 -19.80
C THR A 842 8.04 -23.96 -18.89
N PRO A 843 8.11 -24.27 -17.57
CA PRO A 843 6.95 -24.09 -16.69
C PRO A 843 6.54 -22.62 -16.51
N GLN A 844 7.49 -21.68 -16.47
CA GLN A 844 7.20 -20.23 -16.48
C GLN A 844 6.39 -19.84 -17.73
N MET A 845 6.78 -20.27 -18.93
CA MET A 845 6.04 -19.94 -20.15
C MET A 845 4.65 -20.60 -20.20
N LYS A 846 4.49 -21.82 -19.64
CA LYS A 846 3.17 -22.44 -19.47
C LYS A 846 2.26 -21.62 -18.54
N GLU A 847 2.79 -21.10 -17.44
CA GLU A 847 2.09 -20.21 -16.51
C GLU A 847 1.66 -18.90 -17.19
N ILE A 848 2.59 -18.25 -17.92
CA ILE A 848 2.35 -17.00 -18.64
C ILE A 848 1.25 -17.17 -19.70
N VAL A 849 1.33 -18.20 -20.53
CA VAL A 849 0.31 -18.50 -21.56
C VAL A 849 -1.05 -18.86 -20.94
N ALA A 850 -1.06 -19.53 -19.77
CA ALA A 850 -2.29 -19.79 -19.02
C ALA A 850 -2.89 -18.51 -18.40
N GLY A 851 -2.05 -17.58 -17.93
CA GLY A 851 -2.46 -16.28 -17.41
C GLY A 851 -3.12 -15.39 -18.48
N MET A 852 -2.55 -15.36 -19.69
CA MET A 852 -3.08 -14.61 -20.84
C MET A 852 -4.43 -15.10 -21.41
N LYS A 853 -5.04 -16.13 -20.83
CA LYS A 853 -6.16 -16.86 -21.45
C LYS A 853 -7.38 -15.98 -21.72
N GLU A 854 -7.67 -15.00 -20.87
CA GLU A 854 -8.80 -14.09 -21.07
C GLU A 854 -8.50 -13.01 -22.11
N GLU A 855 -7.29 -12.45 -22.09
CA GLU A 855 -6.80 -11.48 -23.08
C GLU A 855 -6.78 -12.09 -24.47
N LEU A 856 -6.22 -13.31 -24.60
CA LEU A 856 -6.16 -14.06 -25.87
C LEU A 856 -7.54 -14.23 -26.50
N GLY A 857 -8.57 -14.48 -25.68
CA GLY A 857 -9.97 -14.55 -26.10
C GLY A 857 -10.64 -13.22 -26.44
N ASN A 858 -10.07 -12.09 -25.98
CA ASN A 858 -10.58 -10.73 -26.21
C ASN A 858 -9.73 -9.90 -27.21
N THR A 859 -8.72 -10.51 -27.85
CA THR A 859 -7.81 -9.84 -28.81
C THR A 859 -8.50 -9.20 -30.02
N ASP A 860 -9.76 -9.56 -30.31
CA ASP A 860 -10.60 -8.90 -31.30
C ASP A 860 -11.04 -7.48 -30.93
N LYS A 861 -10.94 -7.09 -29.65
CA LYS A 861 -11.29 -5.75 -29.12
C LYS A 861 -10.09 -5.00 -28.56
N VAL A 862 -9.27 -5.68 -27.75
CA VAL A 862 -8.09 -5.10 -27.09
C VAL A 862 -6.89 -5.96 -27.50
N PRO A 863 -5.98 -5.46 -28.35
CA PRO A 863 -4.80 -6.21 -28.75
C PRO A 863 -3.91 -6.59 -27.56
N LEU A 864 -3.16 -7.67 -27.73
CA LEU A 864 -2.26 -8.23 -26.74
C LEU A 864 -0.82 -8.14 -27.24
N LEU A 865 0.08 -7.71 -26.35
CA LEU A 865 1.53 -7.72 -26.52
C LEU A 865 2.15 -8.61 -25.44
N LEU A 866 3.21 -9.32 -25.79
CA LEU A 866 4.13 -9.98 -24.87
C LEU A 866 5.56 -9.57 -25.26
N THR A 867 6.20 -8.79 -24.41
CA THR A 867 7.62 -8.45 -24.52
C THR A 867 8.43 -9.26 -23.52
N GLY A 868 9.73 -9.41 -23.72
CA GLY A 868 10.58 -10.02 -22.71
C GLY A 868 11.96 -10.38 -23.20
N ASP A 869 12.78 -10.72 -22.22
CA ASP A 869 13.95 -11.56 -22.36
C ASP A 869 13.54 -12.99 -21.96
N PHE A 870 13.67 -13.92 -22.90
CA PHE A 870 13.21 -15.29 -22.74
C PHE A 870 14.36 -16.24 -22.37
N ASN A 871 15.61 -15.77 -22.32
CA ASN A 871 16.80 -16.56 -22.03
C ASN A 871 16.90 -17.90 -22.81
N ALA A 872 16.31 -17.95 -24.00
CA ALA A 872 16.24 -19.13 -24.86
C ALA A 872 15.95 -18.71 -26.32
N PRO A 873 16.54 -19.38 -27.33
CA PRO A 873 16.35 -19.01 -28.74
C PRO A 873 14.93 -19.29 -29.26
N SER A 874 14.62 -18.77 -30.46
CA SER A 874 13.38 -19.11 -31.14
C SER A 874 13.47 -20.42 -31.93
N HIS A 875 12.42 -21.23 -31.89
CA HIS A 875 12.20 -22.34 -32.83
C HIS A 875 12.04 -21.89 -34.30
N LEU A 876 11.77 -20.59 -34.51
CA LEU A 876 11.76 -19.96 -35.84
C LEU A 876 13.18 -19.57 -36.32
N ASP A 877 14.16 -19.55 -35.42
CA ASP A 877 15.56 -19.20 -35.70
C ASP A 877 16.40 -20.46 -35.80
N TRP A 878 16.23 -21.40 -34.87
CA TRP A 878 16.85 -22.72 -34.88
C TRP A 878 16.13 -23.63 -35.86
N ILE A 879 16.50 -23.52 -37.14
CA ILE A 879 15.99 -24.32 -38.25
C ILE A 879 17.10 -25.02 -39.05
N ASP A 880 16.71 -25.99 -39.87
CA ASP A 880 17.61 -26.80 -40.70
C ASP A 880 18.49 -25.99 -41.68
N ALA A 881 18.09 -24.77 -42.04
CA ALA A 881 18.83 -23.83 -42.90
C ALA A 881 19.85 -22.96 -42.15
N THR A 882 19.82 -22.97 -40.81
CA THR A 882 20.74 -22.22 -39.92
C THR A 882 21.67 -23.13 -39.13
N ARG A 883 21.63 -24.45 -39.37
CA ARG A 883 22.31 -25.47 -38.55
C ARG A 883 23.79 -25.20 -38.32
N GLU A 884 24.49 -24.59 -39.28
CA GLU A 884 25.93 -24.33 -39.19
C GLU A 884 26.28 -23.29 -38.12
N ALA A 885 25.39 -22.32 -37.87
CA ALA A 885 25.49 -21.40 -36.74
C ALA A 885 25.10 -22.07 -35.42
N HIS A 886 24.08 -22.93 -35.45
CA HIS A 886 23.52 -23.63 -34.29
C HIS A 886 24.14 -25.03 -34.10
N CYS A 887 25.48 -25.11 -34.12
CA CYS A 887 26.28 -26.28 -33.77
C CYS A 887 25.86 -27.61 -34.44
N ASN A 888 25.40 -27.51 -35.69
CA ASN A 888 24.87 -28.57 -36.56
C ASN A 888 23.58 -29.27 -36.08
N VAL A 889 22.89 -28.73 -35.07
CA VAL A 889 21.66 -29.32 -34.50
C VAL A 889 20.49 -29.30 -35.50
N GLY A 890 20.31 -28.18 -36.22
CA GLY A 890 19.14 -27.97 -37.09
C GLY A 890 17.87 -27.66 -36.30
N SER A 891 16.71 -28.04 -36.82
CA SER A 891 15.40 -27.60 -36.31
C SER A 891 15.12 -28.05 -34.87
N PHE A 892 14.90 -27.12 -33.94
CA PHE A 892 14.68 -27.45 -32.51
C PHE A 892 13.48 -26.68 -31.89
N PRO A 893 12.55 -27.37 -31.20
CA PRO A 893 11.32 -26.76 -30.69
C PRO A 893 11.53 -26.16 -29.29
N TRP A 894 12.21 -25.01 -29.21
CA TRP A 894 12.41 -24.26 -27.95
C TRP A 894 11.06 -23.91 -27.28
N PRO A 895 10.71 -24.50 -26.12
CA PRO A 895 9.35 -24.37 -25.56
C PRO A 895 8.93 -22.94 -25.25
N SER A 896 9.89 -22.11 -24.84
CA SER A 896 9.76 -20.67 -24.58
C SER A 896 9.16 -19.88 -25.75
N SER A 897 9.39 -20.30 -27.00
CA SER A 897 8.90 -19.64 -28.22
C SER A 897 7.80 -20.43 -28.94
N VAL A 898 7.76 -21.75 -28.77
CA VAL A 898 6.67 -22.60 -29.29
C VAL A 898 5.36 -22.28 -28.59
N LEU A 899 5.33 -22.23 -27.25
CA LEU A 899 4.10 -22.07 -26.48
C LEU A 899 3.35 -20.74 -26.76
N PRO A 900 4.00 -19.57 -26.87
CA PRO A 900 3.34 -18.33 -27.37
C PRO A 900 2.71 -18.50 -28.76
N THR A 901 3.41 -19.21 -29.65
CA THR A 901 2.98 -19.41 -31.04
C THR A 901 1.79 -20.36 -31.13
N GLU A 902 1.75 -21.41 -30.30
CA GLU A 902 0.59 -22.30 -30.14
C GLU A 902 -0.62 -21.60 -29.51
N ALA A 903 -0.39 -20.63 -28.60
CA ALA A 903 -1.43 -19.71 -28.12
C ALA A 903 -1.92 -18.72 -29.20
N GLY A 904 -1.29 -18.71 -30.37
CA GLY A 904 -1.62 -17.85 -31.51
C GLY A 904 -1.16 -16.40 -31.36
N LEU A 905 -0.12 -16.15 -30.56
CA LEU A 905 0.69 -14.93 -30.67
C LEU A 905 1.60 -15.03 -31.90
N LEU A 906 2.02 -13.89 -32.42
CA LEU A 906 2.91 -13.77 -33.58
C LEU A 906 4.21 -13.06 -33.21
N ASP A 907 5.35 -13.64 -33.54
CA ASP A 907 6.68 -13.00 -33.45
C ASP A 907 6.76 -11.81 -34.42
N SER A 908 6.90 -10.59 -33.91
CA SER A 908 6.93 -9.39 -34.75
C SER A 908 8.21 -9.25 -35.57
N TYR A 909 9.34 -9.77 -35.09
CA TYR A 909 10.60 -9.73 -35.82
C TYR A 909 10.56 -10.70 -36.99
N ARG A 910 10.10 -11.95 -36.79
CA ARG A 910 9.92 -12.93 -37.88
C ARG A 910 8.75 -12.61 -38.81
N LYS A 911 7.82 -11.74 -38.39
CA LYS A 911 6.77 -11.20 -39.27
C LYS A 911 7.34 -10.31 -40.39
N ASP A 912 8.40 -9.56 -40.09
CA ASP A 912 9.10 -8.64 -41.00
C ASP A 912 10.30 -9.37 -41.68
N HIS A 913 11.17 -9.95 -40.87
CA HIS A 913 12.40 -10.64 -41.26
C HIS A 913 12.18 -12.15 -41.42
N ARG A 914 11.55 -12.54 -42.53
CA ARG A 914 11.11 -13.94 -42.77
C ARG A 914 12.21 -15.02 -42.76
N TYR A 915 13.48 -14.66 -42.96
CA TYR A 915 14.57 -15.63 -43.22
C TYR A 915 15.72 -15.49 -42.21
N PRO A 916 15.81 -16.37 -41.19
CA PRO A 916 16.81 -16.23 -40.11
C PRO A 916 18.25 -16.35 -40.61
N GLN A 917 18.51 -17.08 -41.70
CA GLN A 917 19.85 -17.21 -42.30
C GLN A 917 20.32 -15.95 -43.07
N LYS A 918 19.46 -14.95 -43.26
CA LYS A 918 19.79 -13.64 -43.84
C LYS A 918 19.74 -12.54 -42.78
N ASP A 919 18.65 -12.54 -42.02
CA ASP A 919 18.31 -11.50 -41.04
C ASP A 919 18.12 -12.19 -39.67
N PRO A 920 19.22 -12.62 -39.00
CA PRO A 920 19.13 -13.49 -37.83
C PRO A 920 18.52 -12.79 -36.61
N GLY A 921 18.69 -11.48 -36.46
CA GLY A 921 18.11 -10.72 -35.35
C GLY A 921 18.73 -11.02 -33.99
N ILE A 922 20.00 -11.39 -33.97
CA ILE A 922 20.76 -11.73 -32.76
C ILE A 922 20.67 -10.61 -31.71
N THR A 923 20.31 -10.97 -30.48
CA THR A 923 20.24 -10.06 -29.33
C THR A 923 21.23 -10.41 -28.23
N TRP A 924 21.53 -11.70 -28.04
CA TRP A 924 22.58 -12.18 -27.15
C TRP A 924 23.86 -12.47 -27.93
N SER A 925 25.01 -11.85 -27.63
CA SER A 925 25.23 -10.64 -26.82
C SER A 925 26.01 -9.61 -27.64
N PRO A 926 25.80 -8.28 -27.50
CA PRO A 926 26.67 -7.29 -28.11
C PRO A 926 28.08 -7.26 -27.52
N ILE A 927 28.30 -7.79 -26.31
CA ILE A 927 29.58 -7.69 -25.58
C ILE A 927 30.24 -9.04 -25.21
N TYR A 928 29.47 -10.12 -25.09
CA TYR A 928 30.01 -11.47 -24.91
C TYR A 928 30.22 -12.14 -26.28
N LYS A 929 31.45 -12.60 -26.54
CA LYS A 929 31.90 -13.23 -27.81
C LYS A 929 32.72 -14.50 -27.61
N ASP A 930 33.36 -14.64 -26.45
CA ASP A 930 34.11 -15.81 -26.04
C ASP A 930 33.58 -16.33 -24.70
N ASN A 931 33.52 -17.65 -24.58
CA ASN A 931 33.03 -18.39 -23.43
C ASN A 931 34.13 -19.34 -22.92
N GLY A 932 35.29 -18.78 -22.53
CA GLY A 932 36.42 -19.53 -21.99
C GLY A 932 37.27 -20.22 -23.06
N GLY A 933 37.63 -19.50 -24.13
CA GLY A 933 38.38 -20.01 -25.27
C GLY A 933 37.51 -20.74 -26.31
N ARG A 934 36.23 -20.37 -26.39
CA ARG A 934 35.20 -20.97 -27.26
C ARG A 934 34.30 -19.85 -27.78
N PRO A 935 33.95 -19.79 -29.08
CA PRO A 935 32.98 -18.82 -29.58
C PRO A 935 31.65 -18.92 -28.82
N GLU A 936 31.10 -17.77 -28.43
CA GLU A 936 29.79 -17.67 -27.79
C GLU A 936 28.65 -18.00 -28.79
N PRO A 937 27.66 -18.83 -28.41
CA PRO A 937 26.43 -18.99 -29.18
C PRO A 937 25.69 -17.66 -29.34
N MET A 938 25.73 -17.12 -30.55
CA MET A 938 25.11 -15.85 -30.91
C MET A 938 23.64 -16.09 -31.27
N ASP A 939 22.72 -15.72 -30.38
CA ASP A 939 21.29 -16.09 -30.45
C ASP A 939 20.36 -14.87 -30.34
N ARG A 940 19.09 -15.05 -30.74
CA ARG A 940 18.00 -14.11 -30.46
C ARG A 940 17.15 -14.64 -29.31
N ILE A 941 17.21 -13.97 -28.16
CA ILE A 941 16.51 -14.37 -26.94
C ILE A 941 15.53 -13.30 -26.42
N ASP A 942 15.59 -12.07 -26.96
CA ASP A 942 14.63 -11.00 -26.68
C ASP A 942 13.52 -10.99 -27.75
N PHE A 943 12.28 -10.75 -27.33
CA PHE A 943 11.12 -10.87 -28.21
C PHE A 943 10.08 -9.77 -28.02
N ILE A 944 9.35 -9.51 -29.10
CA ILE A 944 8.04 -8.85 -29.08
C ILE A 944 7.06 -9.77 -29.82
N TYR A 945 6.14 -10.37 -29.07
CA TYR A 945 5.01 -11.15 -29.56
C TYR A 945 3.74 -10.29 -29.54
N TYR A 946 2.82 -10.50 -30.50
CA TYR A 946 1.58 -9.73 -30.59
C TYR A 946 0.39 -10.54 -31.10
N LYS A 947 -0.84 -10.09 -30.78
CA LYS A 947 -2.11 -10.63 -31.32
C LYS A 947 -3.21 -9.56 -31.30
N GLY A 948 -4.17 -9.66 -32.23
CA GLY A 948 -5.29 -8.72 -32.35
C GLY A 948 -5.08 -7.63 -33.41
N GLY A 949 -5.70 -6.46 -33.20
CA GLY A 949 -5.73 -5.30 -34.11
C GLY A 949 -4.41 -4.52 -34.28
N LEU A 950 -3.29 -5.22 -34.45
CA LEU A 950 -1.96 -4.64 -34.65
C LEU A 950 -1.33 -5.19 -35.94
N HIS A 951 -0.74 -4.29 -36.73
CA HIS A 951 -0.01 -4.63 -37.95
C HIS A 951 1.43 -4.13 -37.86
N VAL A 952 2.40 -5.03 -37.92
CA VAL A 952 3.83 -4.68 -37.98
C VAL A 952 4.10 -3.87 -39.25
N GLU A 953 4.54 -2.62 -39.09
CA GLU A 953 5.07 -1.80 -40.19
C GLU A 953 6.59 -1.94 -40.33
N SER A 954 7.28 -2.17 -39.21
CA SER A 954 8.68 -2.60 -39.16
C SER A 954 8.99 -3.23 -37.80
N SER A 955 9.98 -4.12 -37.78
CA SER A 955 10.60 -4.61 -36.55
C SER A 955 12.11 -4.70 -36.71
N GLU A 956 12.87 -4.25 -35.72
CA GLU A 956 14.34 -4.17 -35.80
C GLU A 956 15.00 -4.50 -34.46
N VAL A 957 16.21 -5.06 -34.53
CA VAL A 957 17.12 -5.13 -33.38
C VAL A 957 17.89 -3.82 -33.32
N VAL A 958 17.90 -3.19 -32.15
CA VAL A 958 18.42 -1.84 -31.93
C VAL A 958 19.60 -1.88 -30.99
N LEU A 959 20.71 -1.29 -31.45
CA LEU A 959 21.97 -1.18 -30.73
C LEU A 959 22.55 0.22 -30.98
N VAL A 960 23.09 0.87 -29.95
CA VAL A 960 23.67 2.23 -30.07
C VAL A 960 25.19 2.17 -30.12
N GLY A 961 25.77 2.76 -31.17
CA GLY A 961 27.23 2.86 -31.33
C GLY A 961 27.88 1.53 -31.74
N LYS A 962 29.05 1.25 -31.16
CA LYS A 962 29.81 0.01 -31.35
C LYS A 962 30.33 -0.47 -29.99
N PRO A 963 29.56 -1.30 -29.26
CA PRO A 963 29.97 -1.79 -27.95
C PRO A 963 31.35 -2.45 -28.00
N GLN A 964 32.17 -2.18 -26.99
CA GLN A 964 33.36 -2.96 -26.68
C GLN A 964 32.96 -4.16 -25.82
N GLU A 965 33.64 -5.28 -26.07
CA GLU A 965 33.47 -6.56 -25.37
C GLU A 965 33.92 -6.48 -23.90
N GLU A 966 33.50 -7.42 -23.05
CA GLU A 966 34.05 -7.53 -21.70
C GLU A 966 35.57 -7.80 -21.73
N PRO A 967 36.41 -7.17 -20.88
CA PRO A 967 36.12 -6.24 -19.77
C PRO A 967 36.08 -4.75 -20.16
N ASN A 968 36.20 -4.42 -21.45
CA ASN A 968 36.35 -3.04 -21.94
C ASN A 968 35.01 -2.28 -22.08
N HIS A 969 33.88 -2.93 -21.78
CA HIS A 969 32.52 -2.41 -21.96
C HIS A 969 32.17 -1.15 -21.14
N LYS A 970 32.97 -0.78 -20.13
CA LYS A 970 32.59 0.16 -19.06
C LYS A 970 32.20 1.56 -19.53
N ASP A 971 32.64 2.01 -20.72
CA ASP A 971 32.31 3.32 -21.28
C ASP A 971 31.41 3.28 -22.54
N ASN A 972 30.92 2.10 -22.94
CA ASN A 972 29.99 1.92 -24.07
C ASN A 972 28.79 2.89 -24.01
N GLU A 973 28.35 3.45 -25.15
CA GLU A 973 27.10 4.23 -25.19
C GLU A 973 25.87 3.34 -25.03
N TRP A 974 25.95 2.09 -25.50
CA TRP A 974 25.01 1.04 -25.16
C TRP A 974 25.21 0.58 -23.70
N THR A 975 24.11 0.33 -22.98
CA THR A 975 24.11 0.12 -21.52
C THR A 975 23.80 -1.30 -21.07
N SER A 976 23.57 -2.22 -22.02
CA SER A 976 23.14 -3.59 -21.79
C SER A 976 24.05 -4.61 -22.50
N ASP A 977 24.08 -5.84 -22.02
CA ASP A 977 24.66 -7.01 -22.67
C ASP A 977 23.68 -7.77 -23.59
N HIS A 978 22.45 -7.25 -23.74
CA HIS A 978 21.48 -7.61 -24.78
C HIS A 978 21.33 -6.47 -25.79
N ALA A 979 20.98 -6.77 -27.05
CA ALA A 979 20.44 -5.77 -27.97
C ALA A 979 18.91 -5.69 -27.86
N ALA A 980 18.33 -4.48 -27.87
CA ALA A 980 16.89 -4.31 -27.70
C ALA A 980 16.11 -4.69 -28.96
N VAL A 981 14.88 -5.18 -28.82
CA VAL A 981 13.96 -5.38 -29.96
C VAL A 981 12.95 -4.25 -30.00
N LYS A 982 12.76 -3.61 -31.15
CA LYS A 982 11.78 -2.54 -31.35
C LYS A 982 10.83 -2.88 -32.50
N THR A 983 9.54 -2.71 -32.30
CA THR A 983 8.51 -2.90 -33.34
C THR A 983 7.63 -1.66 -33.45
N VAL A 984 7.42 -1.18 -34.67
CA VAL A 984 6.39 -0.16 -34.97
C VAL A 984 5.14 -0.89 -35.44
N PHE A 985 4.08 -0.83 -34.64
CA PHE A 985 2.76 -1.33 -35.02
C PHE A 985 1.87 -0.19 -35.51
N LYS A 986 1.22 -0.37 -36.66
CA LYS A 986 0.00 0.38 -37.01
C LYS A 986 -1.19 -0.26 -36.32
N ILE A 987 -1.99 0.54 -35.61
CA ILE A 987 -3.22 0.07 -34.98
C ILE A 987 -4.31 0.01 -36.05
N THR A 988 -4.94 -1.16 -36.22
CA THR A 988 -6.03 -1.35 -37.18
C THR A 988 -7.38 -1.17 -36.51
N LYS A 989 -8.09 -0.09 -36.88
CA LYS A 989 -9.51 0.03 -36.55
C LYS A 989 -10.30 -1.10 -37.21
N LYS A 990 -11.24 -1.67 -36.47
CA LYS A 990 -12.44 -2.32 -37.02
C LYS A 990 -13.58 -1.30 -37.03
#